data_AF-A0A812JTE1-F1
#
_entry.id   AF-A0A812JTE1-F1
#
_cell.length_a   1.000
_cell.length_b   1.000
_cell.length_c   1.000
_cell.angle_alpha   90.00
_cell.angle_beta   90.00
_cell.angle_gamma   90.00
#
_symmetry.space_group_name_H-M   'P 1'
#
loop_
_entity.id
_entity.type
_entity.pdbx_description
1 polymer ?
#
loop_
_entity_poly.entity_id
_entity_poly.type
_entity_poly.pdbx_seq_one_letter_code
_entity_poly.pdbx_strand_id
1 'polypeptide(L)'
;MWSMDRRKGATERMFMCQSAMPASSRCSLEGEAEGPCTRFPTTAQAHALTGIMIGGSSPEPLKARGYTLTKPSAQPVDLNCLAMNPPAGAYAELCLPSHARSVSSSRSPLVKPSEDLKTVYLVRHAESMENVRVHALDRAFGQLRTWKAPACSDVCSALRLLCFDLDTPLSARGERQLKDVQAQMAGCGFLQKADPQLLIFSPRMRAARTREVLFGGEVPSKAMPQIVERTPMEGLCPAQFQERVQGFKDWLAQTPETRIVVVGHCQFFSRLLGKGAGWDRYLSNAEVKRCYFDPSSGAFDIPVSMFLPQECDSSGEACPILRKALRGDDAELPFGCGSKATYLACSSYSKNGAGAVTDYASCATACDQGEGLQETYGTHDWKGSSGSGKCDCKVSDSEHRTACKEDAICHFDTSRTVPVLLDHCSIHAEAGMRITYYDFEKYFRKAVVAATPRPPSNLNRTSTRVFIIGPGFGNQLNPRQSRMVEAAGYQIGWCFNIPNPELPNFPVEPYLDRIKAEMDAFRPHVLMGASKGGVYIVGLWRRGYWRGPTVLINAHPMCRQIPEEANVVMAVGSNDEVYPVQRADLEGLMHTGGQNKTFLYWTADSGRLPSGQISRQGDTHNQESLLHHDVLPRLIDATLCKEGPEIHWHRTWKERLSRDRNNAELWLGYSPEQIMRLWSTNGHQSGKHLHDVPMGTEEYRMVNAAFKALPMEQQAYILSPPETWAPVRALRIQRVENGPQGDASWKPYYKSLLRSLEDQGVEFEPGTHTCWAFHGCNNEALESIVNNPVCGFQPLASGTRSTTLWGSGTYFARDAKYVADGGFCGAPNADGTRRMLMCLLIMGISCLGDPAHKGVLPFRHKPPHRYNSSVDCLASPEVMV
;
A
#
# COMPACT_ATOMS: atom_id res chain seq x y z
N MET A 1 -62.56 6.11 -34.81
CA MET A 1 -63.74 6.96 -34.51
C MET A 1 -63.51 7.58 -33.14
N TRP A 2 -63.41 8.91 -33.12
CA TRP A 2 -63.38 9.85 -31.99
C TRP A 2 -62.16 9.95 -31.04
N SER A 3 -61.74 11.22 -30.95
CA SER A 3 -60.70 11.89 -30.17
C SER A 3 -61.37 12.66 -29.03
N MET A 4 -60.68 12.93 -27.91
CA MET A 4 -60.51 14.29 -27.35
C MET A 4 -59.73 14.34 -26.03
N ASP A 5 -58.58 15.01 -26.12
CA ASP A 5 -57.95 16.03 -25.27
C ASP A 5 -58.69 16.61 -24.03
N ARG A 6 -57.93 16.88 -22.93
CA ARG A 6 -57.89 18.18 -22.22
C ARG A 6 -56.88 18.26 -21.05
N ARG A 7 -56.32 19.47 -20.89
CA ARG A 7 -55.26 19.97 -19.98
C ARG A 7 -55.73 20.46 -18.59
N LYS A 8 -54.72 20.82 -17.77
CA LYS A 8 -54.62 21.75 -16.59
C LYS A 8 -54.68 21.02 -15.22
N GLY A 9 -53.83 21.24 -14.21
CA GLY A 9 -52.94 22.34 -13.82
C GLY A 9 -53.49 23.00 -12.54
N ALA A 10 -52.88 22.79 -11.35
CA ALA A 10 -53.14 23.60 -10.14
C ALA A 10 -52.11 23.40 -9.01
N THR A 11 -51.86 24.53 -8.34
CA THR A 11 -50.94 24.93 -7.25
C THR A 11 -51.19 24.34 -5.85
N GLU A 12 -50.10 24.22 -5.08
CA GLU A 12 -50.03 23.85 -3.65
C GLU A 12 -50.51 24.96 -2.69
N ARG A 13 -51.12 24.55 -1.56
CA ARG A 13 -51.40 25.39 -0.38
C ARG A 13 -50.89 24.70 0.90
N MET A 14 -50.20 25.49 1.72
CA MET A 14 -49.75 25.21 3.09
C MET A 14 -50.92 24.88 4.04
N PHE A 15 -50.67 23.99 4.99
CA PHE A 15 -51.37 23.95 6.28
C PHE A 15 -50.35 23.82 7.42
N MET A 16 -50.37 24.79 8.34
CA MET A 16 -49.77 24.73 9.67
C MET A 16 -50.66 23.89 10.60
N CYS A 17 -50.05 23.18 11.55
CA CYS A 17 -50.76 22.64 12.71
C CYS A 17 -49.96 22.96 14.00
N GLN A 18 -50.63 23.63 14.94
CA GLN A 18 -50.19 23.90 16.30
C GLN A 18 -50.35 22.64 17.16
N SER A 19 -49.52 22.47 18.20
CA SER A 19 -49.79 21.51 19.27
C SER A 19 -49.23 22.00 20.61
N ALA A 20 -50.09 21.89 21.62
CA ALA A 20 -49.99 22.45 22.96
C ALA A 20 -49.20 21.57 23.95
N MET A 21 -48.82 22.17 25.08
CA MET A 21 -48.32 21.50 26.30
C MET A 21 -49.42 20.70 27.01
N PRO A 22 -49.05 19.82 27.97
CA PRO A 22 -49.24 20.21 29.38
C PRO A 22 -48.15 19.72 30.36
N ALA A 23 -48.29 20.21 31.59
CA ALA A 23 -47.34 20.20 32.70
C ALA A 23 -47.48 19.04 33.71
N SER A 24 -46.37 18.81 34.43
CA SER A 24 -46.20 18.45 35.85
C SER A 24 -46.98 17.29 36.50
N SER A 25 -46.22 16.36 37.10
CA SER A 25 -46.45 15.92 38.49
C SER A 25 -45.21 15.22 39.09
N ARG A 26 -45.05 15.41 40.40
CA ARG A 26 -43.99 14.92 41.29
C ARG A 26 -44.10 13.41 41.53
N CYS A 27 -43.00 12.74 41.84
CA CYS A 27 -42.98 11.62 42.78
C CYS A 27 -41.66 11.55 43.54
N SER A 28 -41.77 11.25 44.83
CA SER A 28 -40.73 11.18 45.85
C SER A 28 -40.61 9.74 46.35
N LEU A 29 -39.39 9.38 46.76
CA LEU A 29 -39.00 8.47 47.86
C LEU A 29 -39.19 6.95 47.76
N GLU A 30 -38.08 6.26 48.12
CA GLU A 30 -37.91 5.00 48.88
C GLU A 30 -38.44 3.69 48.25
N GLY A 31 -37.76 2.54 48.31
CA GLY A 31 -36.54 2.07 48.98
C GLY A 31 -36.47 0.53 48.82
N GLU A 32 -35.26 -0.04 48.95
CA GLU A 32 -34.95 -1.44 49.37
C GLU A 32 -35.50 -2.63 48.51
N ALA A 33 -34.92 -3.83 48.41
CA ALA A 33 -33.71 -4.49 48.91
C ALA A 33 -33.53 -5.82 48.12
N GLU A 34 -32.28 -6.30 48.11
CA GLU A 34 -31.81 -7.71 48.18
C GLU A 34 -32.37 -8.84 47.28
N GLY A 35 -31.43 -9.58 46.67
CA GLY A 35 -31.47 -11.05 46.71
C GLY A 35 -31.19 -11.81 45.41
N PRO A 36 -30.50 -12.98 45.44
CA PRO A 36 -29.63 -13.44 44.34
C PRO A 36 -30.19 -14.56 43.45
N CYS A 37 -29.68 -14.63 42.21
CA CYS A 37 -29.94 -15.69 41.23
C CYS A 37 -29.18 -16.99 41.54
N THR A 38 -29.93 -18.10 41.64
CA THR A 38 -29.43 -19.48 41.63
C THR A 38 -29.69 -20.19 40.30
N ARG A 39 -28.59 -20.64 39.68
CA ARG A 39 -28.31 -21.89 38.94
C ARG A 39 -29.45 -22.82 38.43
N PHE A 40 -29.35 -23.12 37.10
CA PHE A 40 -29.49 -24.42 36.38
C PHE A 40 -30.85 -25.18 36.36
N PRO A 41 -31.11 -26.17 35.47
CA PRO A 41 -30.50 -26.54 34.17
C PRO A 41 -31.49 -26.99 33.04
N THR A 42 -30.91 -27.20 31.85
CA THR A 42 -31.17 -28.19 30.75
C THR A 42 -32.50 -28.95 30.57
N THR A 43 -32.93 -29.06 29.29
CA THR A 43 -33.37 -30.22 28.44
C THR A 43 -34.60 -29.83 27.60
N ALA A 44 -34.52 -29.80 26.26
CA ALA A 44 -34.55 -30.87 25.24
C ALA A 44 -35.97 -31.41 24.92
N GLN A 45 -36.22 -31.58 23.61
CA GLN A 45 -37.36 -32.25 22.94
C GLN A 45 -38.70 -31.49 22.94
N ALA A 46 -39.61 -31.63 21.99
CA ALA A 46 -39.67 -32.12 20.60
C ALA A 46 -41.10 -31.79 20.11
N HIS A 47 -41.28 -31.64 18.78
CA HIS A 47 -42.50 -31.81 17.97
C HIS A 47 -43.90 -31.72 18.61
N ALA A 48 -44.79 -30.89 18.03
CA ALA A 48 -45.99 -31.36 17.31
C ALA A 48 -46.89 -30.20 16.82
N LEU A 49 -47.36 -30.33 15.56
CA LEU A 49 -48.74 -30.19 15.06
C LEU A 49 -49.54 -28.94 15.48
N THR A 50 -50.14 -28.14 14.60
CA THR A 50 -51.17 -28.37 13.54
C THR A 50 -51.46 -26.96 13.02
N GLY A 51 -51.70 -26.64 11.75
CA GLY A 51 -52.65 -27.19 10.79
C GLY A 51 -53.37 -26.01 10.11
N ILE A 52 -54.05 -26.30 8.99
CA ILE A 52 -55.07 -25.48 8.28
C ILE A 52 -54.58 -24.65 7.08
N MET A 53 -54.54 -25.36 5.93
CA MET A 53 -55.26 -25.12 4.66
C MET A 53 -55.90 -23.75 4.39
N ILE A 54 -55.71 -23.21 3.17
CA ILE A 54 -56.73 -23.10 2.09
C ILE A 54 -56.10 -22.48 0.82
N GLY A 55 -56.33 -23.14 -0.33
CA GLY A 55 -56.55 -22.58 -1.68
C GLY A 55 -55.35 -21.91 -2.38
N GLY A 56 -54.89 -22.30 -3.57
CA GLY A 56 -55.57 -22.91 -4.70
C GLY A 56 -55.42 -22.00 -5.92
N SER A 57 -54.51 -22.32 -6.84
CA SER A 57 -54.61 -22.10 -8.29
C SER A 57 -53.32 -22.56 -8.99
N SER A 58 -53.48 -23.59 -9.80
CA SER A 58 -52.46 -24.18 -10.68
C SER A 58 -52.54 -23.55 -12.07
N PRO A 59 -51.42 -23.46 -12.80
CA PRO A 59 -51.45 -23.78 -14.23
C PRO A 59 -50.50 -24.94 -14.56
N GLU A 60 -50.96 -25.78 -15.49
CA GLU A 60 -50.33 -26.97 -16.04
C GLU A 60 -48.87 -26.78 -16.53
N PRO A 61 -48.02 -27.82 -16.48
CA PRO A 61 -46.83 -27.89 -17.30
C PRO A 61 -47.02 -28.78 -18.54
N LEU A 62 -46.56 -28.24 -19.65
CA LEU A 62 -46.41 -28.85 -20.96
C LEU A 62 -45.53 -30.13 -20.92
N LYS A 63 -46.00 -31.12 -21.69
CA LYS A 63 -45.35 -32.40 -22.00
C LYS A 63 -43.95 -32.21 -22.58
N ALA A 64 -42.93 -32.71 -21.89
CA ALA A 64 -41.59 -32.92 -22.44
C ALA A 64 -41.50 -34.31 -23.09
N ARG A 65 -41.07 -34.34 -24.35
CA ARG A 65 -40.78 -35.54 -25.16
C ARG A 65 -39.57 -36.28 -24.57
N GLY A 66 -39.72 -37.58 -24.39
CA GLY A 66 -38.65 -38.48 -23.97
C GLY A 66 -37.61 -38.67 -25.08
N TYR A 67 -36.34 -38.51 -24.72
CA TYR A 67 -35.21 -39.12 -25.40
C TYR A 67 -34.53 -40.08 -24.43
N THR A 68 -34.59 -41.36 -24.75
CA THR A 68 -33.86 -42.44 -24.11
C THR A 68 -32.38 -42.34 -24.50
N LEU A 69 -31.51 -41.99 -23.54
CA LEU A 69 -30.06 -42.13 -23.66
C LEU A 69 -29.65 -43.49 -23.10
N THR A 70 -29.11 -44.33 -23.97
CA THR A 70 -28.45 -45.58 -23.65
C THR A 70 -27.10 -45.31 -22.95
N LYS A 71 -26.86 -45.98 -21.83
CA LYS A 71 -25.55 -46.03 -21.15
C LYS A 71 -24.54 -46.81 -22.00
N PRO A 72 -23.30 -46.32 -22.19
CA PRO A 72 -22.19 -47.21 -22.53
C PRO A 72 -21.48 -47.68 -21.25
N SER A 73 -21.25 -48.99 -21.20
CA SER A 73 -20.41 -49.68 -20.22
C SER A 73 -18.94 -49.31 -20.42
N ALA A 74 -18.28 -48.85 -19.35
CA ALA A 74 -16.83 -48.70 -19.32
C ALA A 74 -16.18 -50.05 -19.00
N GLN A 75 -15.29 -50.52 -19.89
CA GLN A 75 -14.27 -51.51 -19.58
C GLN A 75 -12.92 -50.80 -19.39
N PRO A 76 -12.02 -51.33 -18.54
CA PRO A 76 -10.71 -50.72 -18.29
C PRO A 76 -9.76 -51.03 -19.45
N VAL A 77 -9.04 -50.02 -19.93
CA VAL A 77 -7.96 -50.16 -20.91
C VAL A 77 -6.63 -50.08 -20.17
N ASP A 78 -5.88 -51.17 -20.24
CA ASP A 78 -4.45 -51.24 -19.89
C ASP A 78 -3.62 -50.33 -20.80
N LEU A 79 -2.81 -49.46 -20.19
CA LEU A 79 -1.83 -48.62 -20.89
C LEU A 79 -0.42 -49.03 -20.47
N ASN A 80 0.16 -49.95 -21.23
CA ASN A 80 1.60 -50.19 -21.27
C ASN A 80 2.29 -49.04 -22.04
N CYS A 81 3.20 -48.34 -21.36
CA CYS A 81 4.01 -47.27 -21.93
C CYS A 81 5.16 -47.85 -22.77
N LEU A 82 5.16 -47.56 -24.07
CA LEU A 82 6.32 -47.69 -24.95
C LEU A 82 7.14 -46.39 -24.90
N ALA A 83 8.38 -46.51 -24.45
CA ALA A 83 9.37 -45.45 -24.51
C ALA A 83 9.85 -45.22 -25.96
N MET A 84 9.86 -43.97 -26.41
CA MET A 84 10.58 -43.55 -27.61
C MET A 84 11.57 -42.44 -27.25
N ASN A 85 12.85 -42.75 -27.43
CA ASN A 85 13.96 -41.79 -27.41
C ASN A 85 13.96 -40.94 -28.69
N PRO A 86 14.26 -39.63 -28.61
CA PRO A 86 14.76 -38.89 -29.75
C PRO A 86 16.30 -38.77 -29.75
N PRO A 87 16.93 -38.61 -30.92
CA PRO A 87 18.37 -38.79 -31.12
C PRO A 87 19.20 -37.55 -30.83
N ALA A 88 20.45 -37.80 -30.47
CA ALA A 88 21.53 -36.82 -30.36
C ALA A 88 21.91 -36.25 -31.74
N GLY A 89 22.14 -34.93 -31.80
CA GLY A 89 22.63 -34.24 -32.99
C GLY A 89 23.21 -32.87 -32.61
N ALA A 90 24.50 -32.71 -32.87
CA ALA A 90 25.39 -31.64 -32.42
C ALA A 90 25.08 -30.26 -33.03
N TYR A 91 25.25 -29.20 -32.22
CA TYR A 91 25.73 -27.89 -32.68
C TYR A 91 26.75 -27.35 -31.67
N ALA A 92 27.91 -27.00 -32.19
CA ALA A 92 29.00 -26.34 -31.49
C ALA A 92 28.68 -24.85 -31.33
N GLU A 93 28.87 -24.29 -30.13
CA GLU A 93 28.89 -22.84 -29.93
C GLU A 93 30.10 -22.38 -29.12
N LEU A 94 30.67 -21.30 -29.65
CA LEU A 94 31.79 -20.50 -29.23
C LEU A 94 31.78 -20.11 -27.73
N CYS A 95 32.90 -20.35 -27.06
CA CYS A 95 33.23 -19.75 -25.77
C CYS A 95 33.48 -18.24 -25.92
N LEU A 96 32.65 -17.41 -25.27
CA LEU A 96 32.98 -16.04 -24.88
C LEU A 96 32.93 -15.92 -23.35
N PRO A 97 33.91 -15.31 -22.68
CA PRO A 97 33.87 -15.14 -21.22
C PRO A 97 33.00 -13.94 -20.85
N SER A 98 32.02 -14.18 -19.98
CA SER A 98 31.12 -13.19 -19.39
C SER A 98 31.69 -12.65 -18.07
N HIS A 99 31.99 -11.35 -18.01
CA HIS A 99 32.30 -10.64 -16.78
C HIS A 99 31.01 -10.16 -16.10
N ALA A 100 30.75 -10.66 -14.89
CA ALA A 100 29.69 -10.21 -14.02
C ALA A 100 30.12 -8.94 -13.25
N ARG A 101 29.43 -7.81 -13.48
CA ARG A 101 29.60 -6.56 -12.72
C ARG A 101 28.72 -6.57 -11.47
N SER A 102 29.34 -6.31 -10.32
CA SER A 102 28.70 -5.98 -9.03
C SER A 102 28.36 -4.49 -8.98
N VAL A 103 27.14 -4.13 -8.60
CA VAL A 103 26.68 -2.74 -8.41
C VAL A 103 26.52 -2.48 -6.91
N SER A 104 27.32 -1.56 -6.36
CA SER A 104 27.17 -1.05 -4.99
C SER A 104 26.37 0.26 -4.99
N SER A 105 25.41 0.40 -4.06
CA SER A 105 24.55 1.59 -3.96
C SER A 105 25.12 2.62 -2.98
N SER A 106 25.39 3.84 -3.44
CA SER A 106 25.77 4.98 -2.61
C SER A 106 24.55 5.61 -1.93
N ARG A 107 24.56 5.76 -0.60
CA ARG A 107 23.61 6.60 0.15
C ARG A 107 24.04 8.07 0.09
N SER A 108 23.09 8.98 -0.11
CA SER A 108 23.30 10.43 -0.05
C SER A 108 23.65 10.89 1.39
N PRO A 109 24.52 11.91 1.55
CA PRO A 109 24.92 12.38 2.87
C PRO A 109 23.80 13.20 3.54
N LEU A 110 23.48 12.85 4.79
CA LEU A 110 22.65 13.64 5.69
C LEU A 110 23.34 14.99 5.96
N VAL A 111 22.62 16.08 5.72
CA VAL A 111 23.03 17.45 6.05
C VAL A 111 23.21 17.54 7.57
N LYS A 112 24.36 18.02 8.04
CA LYS A 112 24.58 18.29 9.47
C LYS A 112 23.59 19.38 9.92
N PRO A 113 22.86 19.19 11.04
CA PRO A 113 21.97 20.23 11.55
C PRO A 113 22.76 21.51 11.87
N SER A 114 22.22 22.65 11.44
CA SER A 114 22.67 23.98 11.86
C SER A 114 22.63 24.07 13.40
N GLU A 115 23.61 24.74 14.01
CA GLU A 115 23.69 24.91 15.47
C GLU A 115 22.51 25.72 16.06
N ASP A 116 21.66 26.33 15.21
CA ASP A 116 20.58 27.23 15.61
C ASP A 116 19.17 26.58 15.63
N LEU A 117 19.05 25.26 15.48
CA LEU A 117 17.74 24.60 15.48
C LEU A 117 17.07 24.62 16.85
N LYS A 118 15.77 24.97 16.88
CA LYS A 118 14.94 24.90 18.08
C LYS A 118 14.18 23.58 18.11
N THR A 119 14.19 22.89 19.25
CA THR A 119 13.32 21.74 19.50
C THR A 119 11.97 22.22 19.99
N VAL A 120 10.91 21.86 19.26
CA VAL A 120 9.53 22.25 19.55
C VAL A 120 8.69 21.02 19.84
N TYR A 121 8.03 21.00 20.99
CA TYR A 121 7.09 19.96 21.38
C TYR A 121 5.66 20.45 21.18
N LEU A 122 4.99 19.96 20.15
CA LEU A 122 3.59 20.28 19.85
C LEU A 122 2.66 19.36 20.62
N VAL A 123 1.79 19.95 21.44
CA VAL A 123 0.83 19.22 22.28
C VAL A 123 -0.58 19.64 21.90
N ARG A 124 -1.37 18.72 21.35
CA ARG A 124 -2.81 19.00 21.15
C ARG A 124 -3.53 18.91 22.48
N HIS A 125 -4.43 19.85 22.76
CA HIS A 125 -5.32 19.73 23.92
C HIS A 125 -6.09 18.40 23.92
N ALA A 126 -6.48 17.91 25.11
CA ALA A 126 -7.32 16.72 25.23
C ALA A 126 -8.75 16.97 24.74
N GLU A 127 -9.56 15.90 24.64
CA GLU A 127 -10.94 15.99 24.17
C GLU A 127 -11.76 16.96 25.04
N SER A 128 -12.36 17.97 24.41
CA SER A 128 -13.25 18.94 25.05
C SER A 128 -14.72 18.64 24.81
N MET A 129 -15.60 19.27 25.59
CA MET A 129 -17.05 19.19 25.33
C MET A 129 -17.43 19.74 23.96
N GLU A 130 -16.67 20.72 23.44
CA GLU A 130 -16.79 21.18 22.05
C GLU A 130 -16.48 20.04 21.05
N ASN A 131 -15.38 19.30 21.24
CA ASN A 131 -15.06 18.17 20.35
C ASN A 131 -16.16 17.10 20.37
N VAL A 132 -16.72 16.80 21.55
CA VAL A 132 -17.85 15.87 21.68
C VAL A 132 -19.06 16.36 20.87
N ARG A 133 -19.35 17.67 20.89
CA ARG A 133 -20.45 18.28 20.12
C ARG A 133 -20.19 18.28 18.62
N VAL A 134 -18.97 18.58 18.18
CA VAL A 134 -18.59 18.50 16.75
C VAL A 134 -18.75 17.07 16.24
N HIS A 135 -18.27 16.06 16.99
CA HIS A 135 -18.46 14.67 16.61
C HIS A 135 -19.94 14.24 16.61
N ALA A 136 -20.77 14.79 17.50
CA ALA A 136 -22.22 14.57 17.47
C ALA A 136 -22.87 15.16 16.22
N LEU A 137 -22.46 16.36 15.81
CA LEU A 137 -22.91 16.99 14.57
C LEU A 137 -22.51 16.16 13.34
N ASP A 138 -21.26 15.69 13.27
CA ASP A 138 -20.77 14.84 12.18
C ASP A 138 -21.57 13.54 12.08
N ARG A 139 -21.88 12.90 13.22
CA ARG A 139 -22.73 11.70 13.27
C ARG A 139 -24.15 12.00 12.80
N ALA A 140 -24.75 13.11 13.23
CA ALA A 140 -26.08 13.51 12.81
C ALA A 140 -26.14 13.73 11.28
N PHE A 141 -25.15 14.41 10.69
CA PHE A 141 -25.06 14.57 9.24
C PHE A 141 -24.81 13.26 8.50
N GLY A 142 -23.97 12.37 9.03
CA GLY A 142 -23.75 11.04 8.45
C GLY A 142 -25.03 10.18 8.45
N GLN A 143 -25.81 10.24 9.53
CA GLN A 143 -27.11 9.57 9.62
C GLN A 143 -28.11 10.14 8.62
N LEU A 144 -28.22 11.47 8.52
CA LEU A 144 -29.07 12.13 7.53
C LEU A 144 -28.68 11.77 6.09
N ARG A 145 -27.38 11.73 5.77
CA ARG A 145 -26.87 11.33 4.45
C ARG A 145 -27.19 9.88 4.09
N THR A 146 -27.41 9.03 5.09
CA THR A 146 -27.81 7.63 4.94
C THR A 146 -29.31 7.42 5.15
N TRP A 147 -30.12 8.49 5.13
CA TRP A 147 -31.57 8.48 5.33
C TRP A 147 -32.01 7.87 6.68
N LYS A 148 -31.14 7.92 7.68
CA LYS A 148 -31.44 7.54 9.07
C LYS A 148 -31.75 8.77 9.90
N ALA A 149 -32.80 8.71 10.73
CA ALA A 149 -33.12 9.77 11.66
C ALA A 149 -32.00 9.91 12.71
N PRO A 150 -31.43 11.10 12.93
CA PRO A 150 -30.39 11.27 13.92
C PRO A 150 -30.92 11.16 15.34
N ALA A 151 -30.07 10.70 16.27
CA ALA A 151 -30.45 10.64 17.68
C ALA A 151 -30.76 12.06 18.21
N CYS A 152 -31.83 12.22 18.99
CA CYS A 152 -32.20 13.53 19.56
C CYS A 152 -31.05 14.15 20.37
N SER A 153 -30.23 13.32 21.03
CA SER A 153 -29.03 13.77 21.75
C SER A 153 -27.98 14.40 20.84
N ASP A 154 -27.79 13.88 19.62
CA ASP A 154 -26.85 14.40 18.65
C ASP A 154 -27.38 15.73 18.05
N VAL A 155 -28.69 15.82 17.77
CA VAL A 155 -29.33 17.07 17.29
C VAL A 155 -29.29 18.17 18.36
N CYS A 156 -29.61 17.86 19.61
CA CYS A 156 -29.50 18.83 20.71
C CYS A 156 -28.06 19.30 20.92
N SER A 157 -27.08 18.40 20.77
CA SER A 157 -25.65 18.74 20.89
C SER A 157 -25.18 19.64 19.74
N ALA A 158 -25.67 19.39 18.52
CA ALA A 158 -25.46 20.22 17.34
C ALA A 158 -26.03 21.64 17.52
N LEU A 159 -27.27 21.78 17.98
CA LEU A 159 -27.90 23.08 18.23
C LEU A 159 -27.15 23.88 19.31
N ARG A 160 -26.62 23.20 20.34
CA ARG A 160 -25.77 23.85 21.35
C ARG A 160 -24.42 24.32 20.81
N LEU A 161 -23.92 23.77 19.70
CA LEU A 161 -22.72 24.28 19.05
C LEU A 161 -22.96 25.66 18.42
N LEU A 162 -24.18 25.93 17.95
CA LEU A 162 -24.56 27.18 17.30
C LEU A 162 -24.87 28.32 18.28
N CYS A 163 -25.18 28.00 19.55
CA CYS A 163 -25.73 28.96 20.52
C CYS A 163 -24.81 29.33 21.69
N PHE A 164 -23.58 28.80 21.79
CA PHE A 164 -22.74 28.96 22.99
C PHE A 164 -21.26 29.25 22.71
N ASP A 165 -20.59 29.77 23.74
CA ASP A 165 -19.15 30.03 23.79
C ASP A 165 -18.33 28.80 23.41
N LEU A 166 -17.33 29.01 22.54
CA LEU A 166 -16.41 27.99 22.03
C LEU A 166 -15.35 27.61 23.08
N ASP A 167 -15.28 28.33 24.21
CA ASP A 167 -14.42 27.91 25.32
C ASP A 167 -15.12 26.93 26.25
N THR A 168 -14.88 25.64 26.05
CA THR A 168 -15.49 24.57 26.84
C THR A 168 -14.46 23.80 27.67
N PRO A 169 -14.84 23.26 28.84
CA PRO A 169 -13.97 22.41 29.62
C PRO A 169 -13.69 21.08 28.89
N LEU A 170 -12.71 20.34 29.42
CA LEU A 170 -12.43 18.98 28.96
C LEU A 170 -13.62 18.05 29.23
N SER A 171 -13.79 17.06 28.36
CA SER A 171 -14.73 15.96 28.61
C SER A 171 -14.15 15.01 29.66
N ALA A 172 -14.98 14.14 30.23
CA ALA A 172 -14.50 13.08 31.13
C ALA A 172 -13.48 12.16 30.44
N ARG A 173 -13.60 11.95 29.12
CA ARG A 173 -12.60 11.22 28.33
C ARG A 173 -11.33 12.05 28.16
N GLY A 174 -11.43 13.35 27.94
CA GLY A 174 -10.30 14.27 27.89
C GLY A 174 -9.45 14.23 29.16
N GLU A 175 -10.08 14.25 30.34
CA GLU A 175 -9.38 14.13 31.62
C GLU A 175 -8.65 12.77 31.76
N ARG A 176 -9.23 11.67 31.25
CA ARG A 176 -8.54 10.36 31.22
C ARG A 176 -7.35 10.35 30.27
N GLN A 177 -7.49 10.97 29.09
CA GLN A 177 -6.39 11.10 28.12
C GLN A 177 -5.19 11.82 28.74
N LEU A 178 -5.44 12.90 29.51
CA LEU A 178 -4.36 13.64 30.17
C LEU A 178 -3.66 12.80 31.24
N LYS A 179 -4.40 12.07 32.07
CA LYS A 179 -3.80 11.19 33.10
C LYS A 179 -2.93 10.10 32.48
N ASP A 180 -3.36 9.50 31.37
CA ASP A 180 -2.59 8.50 30.67
C ASP A 180 -1.29 9.07 30.10
N VAL A 181 -1.37 10.17 29.35
CA VAL A 181 -0.18 10.83 28.77
C VAL A 181 0.75 11.36 29.87
N GLN A 182 0.22 11.88 30.97
CA GLN A 182 1.00 12.28 32.15
C GLN A 182 1.78 11.09 32.74
N ALA A 183 1.15 9.91 32.87
CA ALA A 183 1.81 8.71 33.35
C ALA A 183 2.92 8.24 32.39
N GLN A 184 2.71 8.33 31.07
CA GLN A 184 3.74 8.03 30.06
C GLN A 184 4.93 8.99 30.16
N MET A 185 4.66 10.30 30.29
CA MET A 185 5.70 11.33 30.45
C MET A 185 6.50 11.14 31.74
N ALA A 186 5.83 10.88 32.85
CA ALA A 186 6.47 10.61 34.14
C ALA A 186 7.32 9.33 34.09
N GLY A 187 6.79 8.25 33.51
CA GLY A 187 7.47 6.96 33.42
C GLY A 187 8.78 6.99 32.62
N CYS A 188 8.96 7.94 31.71
CA CYS A 188 10.21 8.10 30.96
C CYS A 188 11.08 9.27 31.44
N GLY A 189 10.66 10.01 32.48
CA GLY A 189 11.35 11.21 32.96
C GLY A 189 11.40 12.32 31.90
N PHE A 190 10.30 12.52 31.16
CA PHE A 190 10.28 13.43 30.01
C PHE A 190 10.69 14.85 30.39
N LEU A 191 10.15 15.41 31.48
CA LEU A 191 10.45 16.78 31.88
C LEU A 191 11.94 16.98 32.16
N GLN A 192 12.60 16.00 32.78
CA GLN A 192 14.03 16.04 33.06
C GLN A 192 14.88 15.86 31.78
N LYS A 193 14.47 14.97 30.88
CA LYS A 193 15.22 14.67 29.65
C LYS A 193 15.05 15.72 28.56
N ALA A 194 13.82 16.19 28.36
CA ALA A 194 13.49 17.21 27.39
C ALA A 194 13.88 18.61 27.87
N ASP A 195 13.86 18.84 29.19
CA ASP A 195 14.24 20.09 29.85
C ASP A 195 13.69 21.33 29.11
N PRO A 196 12.35 21.40 28.96
CA PRO A 196 11.70 22.49 28.25
C PRO A 196 11.92 23.80 29.00
N GLN A 197 12.35 24.83 28.27
CA GLN A 197 12.68 26.14 28.83
C GLN A 197 11.48 27.08 28.86
N LEU A 198 10.55 26.91 27.92
CA LEU A 198 9.37 27.75 27.77
C LEU A 198 8.17 26.93 27.32
N LEU A 199 7.01 27.20 27.93
CA LEU A 199 5.73 26.62 27.55
C LEU A 199 4.77 27.71 27.09
N ILE A 200 4.32 27.62 25.83
CA ILE A 200 3.27 28.48 25.28
C ILE A 200 1.98 27.71 25.18
N PHE A 201 0.86 28.33 25.55
CA PHE A 201 -0.45 27.67 25.46
C PHE A 201 -1.56 28.60 24.99
N SER A 202 -2.56 28.02 24.31
CA SER A 202 -3.78 28.72 23.94
C SER A 202 -4.56 29.14 25.19
N PRO A 203 -5.10 30.36 25.27
CA PRO A 203 -5.82 30.84 26.44
C PRO A 203 -7.14 30.10 26.72
N ARG A 204 -7.59 29.22 25.81
CA ARG A 204 -8.80 28.42 25.98
C ARG A 204 -8.68 27.47 27.17
N MET A 205 -9.75 27.32 27.95
CA MET A 205 -9.84 26.46 29.13
C MET A 205 -9.28 25.05 28.89
N ARG A 206 -9.62 24.42 27.77
CA ARG A 206 -9.13 23.06 27.42
C ARG A 206 -7.61 22.97 27.25
N ALA A 207 -6.99 23.99 26.66
CA ALA A 207 -5.54 24.03 26.47
C ALA A 207 -4.82 24.42 27.77
N ALA A 208 -5.37 25.37 28.53
CA ALA A 208 -4.89 25.73 29.86
C ALA A 208 -4.92 24.52 30.82
N ARG A 209 -6.01 23.75 30.82
CA ARG A 209 -6.14 22.53 31.62
C ARG A 209 -5.17 21.43 31.17
N THR A 210 -4.99 21.24 29.86
CA THR A 210 -3.98 20.31 29.32
C THR A 210 -2.58 20.69 29.78
N ARG A 211 -2.23 21.98 29.73
CA ARG A 211 -0.97 22.52 30.25
C ARG A 211 -0.79 22.22 31.73
N GLU A 212 -1.82 22.48 32.53
CA GLU A 212 -1.78 22.30 33.98
C GLU A 212 -1.54 20.84 34.37
N VAL A 213 -2.23 19.90 33.74
CA VAL A 213 -2.09 18.46 34.08
C VAL A 213 -0.76 17.89 33.60
N LEU A 214 -0.34 18.17 32.36
CA LEU A 214 0.84 17.53 31.79
C LEU A 214 2.18 18.13 32.28
N PHE A 215 2.20 19.43 32.59
CA PHE A 215 3.44 20.16 32.89
C PHE A 215 3.44 20.85 34.26
N GLY A 216 2.30 20.86 34.97
CA GLY A 216 2.19 21.52 36.27
C GLY A 216 2.60 22.99 36.22
N GLY A 217 3.37 23.41 37.23
CA GLY A 217 3.98 24.74 37.34
C GLY A 217 5.49 24.75 37.11
N GLU A 218 6.09 23.65 36.65
CA GLU A 218 7.55 23.48 36.61
C GLU A 218 8.22 24.25 35.46
N VAL A 219 7.50 24.45 34.36
CA VAL A 219 8.01 25.13 33.17
C VAL A 219 7.45 26.56 33.11
N PRO A 220 8.30 27.60 32.95
CA PRO A 220 7.84 28.97 32.72
C PRO A 220 6.83 29.00 31.57
N SER A 221 5.63 29.51 31.83
CA SER A 221 4.53 29.41 30.88
C SER A 221 3.91 30.76 30.53
N LYS A 222 3.53 30.94 29.25
CA LYS A 222 2.87 32.15 28.75
C LYS A 222 1.67 31.80 27.88
N ALA A 223 0.52 32.38 28.19
CA ALA A 223 -0.66 32.28 27.33
C ALA A 223 -0.47 33.14 26.07
N MET A 224 -0.83 32.60 24.91
CA MET A 224 -0.66 33.29 23.62
C MET A 224 -1.96 33.26 22.81
N PRO A 225 -2.67 34.40 22.66
CA PRO A 225 -3.91 34.48 21.90
C PRO A 225 -3.77 34.04 20.44
N GLN A 226 -2.57 34.12 19.86
CA GLN A 226 -2.30 33.78 18.46
C GLN A 226 -2.44 32.28 18.16
N ILE A 227 -2.42 31.39 19.16
CA ILE A 227 -2.49 29.94 18.93
C ILE A 227 -3.86 29.31 19.19
N VAL A 228 -4.92 30.12 19.21
CA VAL A 228 -6.32 29.64 19.29
C VAL A 228 -6.76 28.91 18.01
N GLU A 229 -7.84 28.15 18.11
CA GLU A 229 -8.47 27.49 16.95
C GLU A 229 -8.88 28.49 15.85
N ARG A 230 -9.05 27.99 14.61
CA ARG A 230 -9.53 28.82 13.50
C ARG A 230 -10.95 29.26 13.80
N THR A 231 -11.19 30.56 13.79
CA THR A 231 -12.53 31.12 13.97
C THR A 231 -13.37 30.94 12.70
N PRO A 232 -14.71 30.93 12.80
CA PRO A 232 -15.57 30.90 11.61
C PRO A 232 -15.28 32.04 10.61
N MET A 233 -14.93 33.23 11.10
CA MET A 233 -14.54 34.37 10.25
C MET A 233 -13.23 34.13 9.48
N GLU A 234 -12.24 33.52 10.11
CA GLU A 234 -11.02 33.04 9.43
C GLU A 234 -11.32 31.90 8.45
N GLY A 235 -12.44 31.20 8.62
CA GLY A 235 -13.07 30.31 7.65
C GLY A 235 -13.32 31.01 6.31
N LEU A 236 -13.92 32.20 6.39
CA LEU A 236 -14.30 33.05 5.26
C LEU A 236 -13.12 33.87 4.70
N CYS A 237 -12.13 34.22 5.53
CA CYS A 237 -10.92 34.94 5.13
C CYS A 237 -9.64 34.16 5.52
N PRO A 238 -9.16 33.24 4.66
CA PRO A 238 -7.98 32.42 4.96
C PRO A 238 -6.69 33.23 5.22
N ALA A 239 -6.59 34.45 4.68
CA ALA A 239 -5.41 35.32 4.80
C ALA A 239 -5.13 35.73 6.26
N GLN A 240 -6.16 36.07 7.03
CA GLN A 240 -6.00 36.45 8.45
C GLN A 240 -5.43 35.30 9.28
N PHE A 241 -5.87 34.06 9.00
CA PHE A 241 -5.31 32.88 9.66
C PHE A 241 -3.86 32.62 9.25
N GLN A 242 -3.49 32.90 8.00
CA GLN A 242 -2.09 32.81 7.56
C GLN A 242 -1.20 33.80 8.27
N GLU A 243 -1.64 35.06 8.33
CA GLU A 243 -0.92 36.14 9.00
C GLU A 243 -0.67 35.80 10.48
N ARG A 244 -1.67 35.24 11.16
CA ARG A 244 -1.54 34.78 12.55
C ARG A 244 -0.55 33.62 12.72
N VAL A 245 -0.58 32.64 11.81
CA VAL A 245 0.39 31.52 11.81
C VAL A 245 1.80 32.02 11.52
N GLN A 246 1.96 32.95 10.57
CA GLN A 246 3.25 33.54 10.24
C GLN A 246 3.80 34.38 11.41
N GLY A 247 2.96 35.23 12.02
CA GLY A 247 3.35 36.01 13.20
C GLY A 247 3.78 35.13 14.37
N PHE A 248 3.20 33.93 14.52
CA PHE A 248 3.69 32.95 15.49
C PHE A 248 5.06 32.36 15.13
N LYS A 249 5.33 32.08 13.84
CA LYS A 249 6.67 31.63 13.39
C LYS A 249 7.73 32.70 13.61
N ASP A 250 7.40 33.95 13.30
CA ASP A 250 8.31 35.08 13.48
C ASP A 250 8.63 35.27 14.98
N TRP A 251 7.60 35.17 15.84
CA TRP A 251 7.79 35.15 17.28
C TRP A 251 8.67 33.98 17.75
N LEU A 252 8.45 32.78 17.22
CA LEU A 252 9.23 31.59 17.57
C LEU A 252 10.70 31.74 17.15
N ALA A 253 10.98 32.37 16.01
CA ALA A 253 12.33 32.67 15.55
C ALA A 253 13.06 33.67 16.47
N GLN A 254 12.35 34.66 17.01
CA GLN A 254 12.90 35.69 17.90
C GLN A 254 13.02 35.25 19.37
N THR A 255 12.33 34.17 19.75
CA THR A 255 12.31 33.65 21.12
C THR A 255 13.68 33.07 21.48
N PRO A 256 14.36 33.48 22.56
CA PRO A 256 15.73 33.01 22.86
C PRO A 256 15.81 31.53 23.23
N GLU A 257 14.72 30.96 23.77
CA GLU A 257 14.66 29.56 24.17
C GLU A 257 14.78 28.61 22.96
N THR A 258 15.47 27.49 23.16
CA THR A 258 15.72 26.48 22.13
C THR A 258 14.90 25.20 22.35
N ARG A 259 14.26 25.03 23.51
CA ARG A 259 13.40 23.88 23.83
C ARG A 259 12.04 24.37 24.31
N ILE A 260 11.06 24.38 23.40
CA ILE A 260 9.78 25.07 23.58
C ILE A 260 8.64 24.06 23.49
N VAL A 261 7.69 24.12 24.43
CA VAL A 261 6.44 23.36 24.39
C VAL A 261 5.31 24.28 23.91
N VAL A 262 4.49 23.80 22.97
CA VAL A 262 3.33 24.54 22.46
C VAL A 262 2.06 23.71 22.64
N VAL A 263 1.17 24.15 23.54
CA VAL A 263 -0.12 23.50 23.82
C VAL A 263 -1.24 24.23 23.08
N GLY A 264 -1.86 23.58 22.10
CA GLY A 264 -2.75 24.25 21.15
C GLY A 264 -3.74 23.35 20.44
N HIS A 265 -4.19 23.82 19.28
CA HIS A 265 -5.29 23.23 18.53
C HIS A 265 -4.78 22.60 17.23
N CYS A 266 -5.39 21.48 16.84
CA CYS A 266 -4.96 20.73 15.67
C CYS A 266 -4.95 21.55 14.37
N GLN A 267 -5.96 22.39 14.15
CA GLN A 267 -6.06 23.18 12.92
C GLN A 267 -4.92 24.21 12.82
N PHE A 268 -4.53 24.81 13.95
CA PHE A 268 -3.39 25.72 14.02
C PHE A 268 -2.09 24.98 13.71
N PHE A 269 -1.85 23.84 14.34
CA PHE A 269 -0.65 23.03 14.11
C PHE A 269 -0.54 22.50 12.68
N SER A 270 -1.65 22.03 12.11
CA SER A 270 -1.69 21.60 10.71
C SER A 270 -1.25 22.73 9.77
N ARG A 271 -1.63 23.97 10.07
CA ARG A 271 -1.21 25.10 9.25
C ARG A 271 0.21 25.58 9.54
N LEU A 272 0.63 25.55 10.81
CA LEU A 272 1.98 25.89 11.26
C LEU A 272 3.05 25.04 10.55
N LEU A 273 2.79 23.75 10.38
CA LEU A 273 3.68 22.78 9.74
C LEU A 273 3.64 22.83 8.19
N GLY A 274 2.67 23.54 7.60
CA GLY A 274 2.53 23.67 6.14
C GLY A 274 1.74 22.55 5.46
N LYS A 275 0.99 22.89 4.40
CA LYS A 275 0.32 21.91 3.52
C LYS A 275 1.38 21.37 2.55
N GLY A 276 1.75 20.09 2.67
CA GLY A 276 2.70 19.43 1.76
C GLY A 276 3.80 18.61 2.44
N ALA A 277 3.95 18.68 3.77
CA ALA A 277 5.00 17.94 4.46
C ALA A 277 4.61 16.47 4.81
N GLY A 278 3.51 15.93 4.25
CA GLY A 278 3.08 14.54 4.45
C GLY A 278 2.18 14.28 5.68
N TRP A 279 1.63 15.33 6.30
CA TRP A 279 0.93 15.26 7.60
C TRP A 279 -0.60 15.33 7.52
N ASP A 280 -1.23 14.63 6.58
CA ASP A 280 -2.71 14.64 6.44
C ASP A 280 -3.48 14.02 7.63
N ARG A 281 -2.79 13.67 8.73
CA ARG A 281 -3.40 13.28 10.00
C ARG A 281 -3.45 14.44 10.99
N TYR A 282 -4.67 14.78 11.38
CA TYR A 282 -4.96 15.59 12.56
C TYR A 282 -4.19 15.02 13.77
N LEU A 283 -3.46 15.86 14.53
CA LEU A 283 -2.91 15.43 15.83
C LEU A 283 -4.05 14.86 16.66
N SER A 284 -3.86 13.70 17.29
CA SER A 284 -4.87 13.12 18.18
C SER A 284 -5.02 13.95 19.46
N ASN A 285 -6.19 13.89 20.10
CA ASN A 285 -6.41 14.60 21.38
C ASN A 285 -5.33 14.18 22.38
N ALA A 286 -4.74 15.12 23.11
CA ALA A 286 -3.61 14.90 24.04
C ALA A 286 -2.31 14.32 23.42
N GLU A 287 -2.18 14.24 22.09
CA GLU A 287 -0.95 13.78 21.45
C GLU A 287 0.19 14.80 21.64
N VAL A 288 1.40 14.30 21.90
CA VAL A 288 2.64 15.06 21.99
C VAL A 288 3.57 14.66 20.85
N LYS A 289 3.99 15.62 20.04
CA LYS A 289 4.97 15.44 18.97
C LYS A 289 6.19 16.33 19.18
N ARG A 290 7.37 15.89 18.75
CA ARG A 290 8.61 16.66 18.70
C ARG A 290 8.97 16.98 17.25
N CYS A 291 9.25 18.24 16.94
CA CYS A 291 9.88 18.68 15.70
C CYS A 291 11.04 19.64 15.99
N TYR A 292 11.82 19.92 14.96
CA TYR A 292 12.81 20.98 14.91
C TYR A 292 12.28 22.14 14.07
N PHE A 293 12.49 23.35 14.56
CA PHE A 293 12.17 24.60 13.88
C PHE A 293 13.48 25.32 13.55
N ASP A 294 13.63 25.73 12.31
CA ASP A 294 14.74 26.53 11.84
C ASP A 294 14.38 28.02 11.89
N PRO A 295 14.97 28.81 12.79
CA PRO A 295 14.67 30.24 12.94
C PRO A 295 14.98 31.06 11.68
N SER A 296 15.94 30.62 10.87
CA SER A 296 16.39 31.37 9.68
C SER A 296 15.40 31.24 8.52
N SER A 297 14.79 30.07 8.34
CA SER A 297 13.85 29.79 7.25
C SER A 297 12.38 29.85 7.69
N GLY A 298 12.10 29.81 9.00
CA GLY A 298 10.74 29.66 9.53
C GLY A 298 10.12 28.29 9.22
N ALA A 299 10.94 27.31 8.83
CA ALA A 299 10.51 25.97 8.46
C ALA A 299 10.51 25.04 9.68
N PHE A 300 9.55 24.11 9.68
CA PHE A 300 9.56 22.97 10.59
C PHE A 300 10.02 21.73 9.82
N ASP A 301 10.72 20.85 10.51
CA ASP A 301 10.99 19.50 10.03
C ASP A 301 9.77 18.58 10.24
N ILE A 302 10.03 17.29 10.12
CA ILE A 302 9.05 16.21 10.23
C ILE A 302 8.74 15.91 11.72
N PRO A 303 7.57 16.28 12.28
CA PRO A 303 7.25 15.98 13.67
C PRO A 303 7.14 14.48 13.99
N VAL A 304 7.89 14.03 14.98
CA VAL A 304 7.91 12.66 15.50
C VAL A 304 6.96 12.53 16.68
N SER A 305 6.06 11.54 16.65
CA SER A 305 5.14 11.27 17.78
C SER A 305 5.91 10.72 18.97
N MET A 306 5.72 11.34 20.13
CA MET A 306 6.41 10.98 21.38
C MET A 306 5.45 10.26 22.33
N PHE A 307 4.24 10.80 22.51
CA PHE A 307 3.22 10.25 23.39
C PHE A 307 1.85 10.34 22.73
N LEU A 308 1.08 9.26 22.87
CA LEU A 308 -0.28 9.17 22.36
C LEU A 308 -1.14 8.56 23.48
N PRO A 309 -2.32 9.13 23.81
CA PRO A 309 -3.19 8.49 24.78
C PRO A 309 -3.63 7.13 24.25
N GLN A 310 -3.55 6.13 25.11
CA GLN A 310 -4.05 4.80 24.83
C GLN A 310 -5.58 4.84 24.91
N GLU A 311 -6.26 4.34 23.87
CA GLU A 311 -7.71 4.20 23.93
C GLU A 311 -8.03 3.08 24.93
N CYS A 312 -8.29 3.45 26.18
CA CYS A 312 -8.91 2.52 27.12
C CYS A 312 -10.33 2.26 26.63
N ASP A 313 -10.59 1.02 26.21
CA ASP A 313 -11.94 0.52 26.04
C ASP A 313 -12.74 0.77 27.32
N SER A 314 -14.05 0.97 27.18
CA SER A 314 -14.98 1.34 28.25
C SER A 314 -15.09 0.33 29.42
N SER A 315 -14.26 -0.71 29.46
CA SER A 315 -14.26 -1.77 30.48
C SER A 315 -13.68 -1.36 31.83
N GLY A 316 -13.02 -0.20 31.96
CA GLY A 316 -12.57 0.33 33.25
C GLY A 316 -11.42 -0.44 33.92
N GLU A 317 -10.83 -1.43 33.25
CA GLU A 317 -9.65 -2.14 33.76
C GLU A 317 -8.37 -1.35 33.49
N ALA A 318 -7.50 -1.27 34.50
CA ALA A 318 -6.23 -0.53 34.42
C ALA A 318 -5.29 -1.14 33.37
N CYS A 319 -4.67 -0.27 32.56
CA CYS A 319 -3.82 -0.65 31.44
C CYS A 319 -2.63 -1.56 31.84
N PRO A 320 -2.35 -2.66 31.10
CA PRO A 320 -1.23 -3.58 31.36
C PRO A 320 0.17 -2.94 31.34
N ILE A 321 0.35 -1.80 30.67
CA ILE A 321 1.66 -1.12 30.56
C ILE A 321 2.06 -0.43 31.87
N LEU A 322 1.10 -0.03 32.71
CA LEU A 322 1.38 0.53 34.04
C LEU A 322 2.08 -0.48 34.97
N ARG A 323 1.90 -1.79 34.73
CA ARG A 323 2.64 -2.87 35.43
C ARG A 323 4.08 -3.06 34.92
N LYS A 324 4.39 -2.62 33.70
CA LYS A 324 5.73 -2.73 33.10
C LYS A 324 6.62 -1.54 33.45
N ALA A 325 6.06 -0.33 33.53
CA ALA A 325 6.82 0.87 33.89
C ALA A 325 7.37 0.85 35.33
N LEU A 326 6.73 0.11 36.24
CA LEU A 326 7.19 -0.05 37.64
C LEU A 326 8.37 -1.04 37.81
N ARG A 327 8.93 -1.60 36.73
CA ARG A 327 9.97 -2.64 36.81
C ARG A 327 11.39 -2.22 36.41
N GLY A 328 11.61 -0.95 36.03
CA GLY A 328 12.94 -0.33 35.98
C GLY A 328 14.10 -1.16 35.42
N ASP A 329 14.07 -1.51 34.12
CA ASP A 329 15.21 -2.15 33.44
C ASP A 329 15.71 -1.29 32.26
N ASP A 330 17.04 -1.11 32.21
CA ASP A 330 17.83 -0.14 31.45
C ASP A 330 17.91 -0.36 29.93
N ALA A 331 18.16 0.73 29.19
CA ALA A 331 18.71 0.70 27.83
C ALA A 331 19.68 1.88 27.59
N GLU A 332 20.97 1.58 27.51
CA GLU A 332 22.03 2.49 27.06
C GLU A 332 22.07 2.58 25.51
N LEU A 333 22.38 3.77 24.99
CA LEU A 333 22.64 4.06 23.57
C LEU A 333 24.16 4.24 23.35
N PRO A 334 24.79 3.68 22.30
CA PRO A 334 26.22 3.86 22.07
C PRO A 334 26.50 5.06 21.16
N PHE A 335 27.31 6.01 21.63
CA PHE A 335 28.04 6.98 20.81
C PHE A 335 29.54 6.81 21.05
N GLY A 336 30.30 6.47 20.01
CA GLY A 336 31.77 6.46 20.02
C GLY A 336 32.31 7.41 18.96
N CYS A 337 33.05 8.45 19.37
CA CYS A 337 33.81 9.32 18.48
C CYS A 337 35.26 8.82 18.36
N GLY A 338 35.71 8.47 17.16
CA GLY A 338 37.12 8.19 16.86
C GLY A 338 37.92 9.47 16.58
N SER A 339 39.19 9.50 16.98
CA SER A 339 40.11 10.62 16.92
C SER A 339 40.70 10.88 15.51
N LYS A 340 41.15 12.13 15.28
CA LYS A 340 41.74 12.65 14.02
C LYS A 340 43.05 11.95 13.64
N ALA A 341 43.15 11.47 12.39
CA ALA A 341 44.42 11.10 11.76
C ALA A 341 45.11 12.33 11.14
N THR A 342 46.44 12.38 11.21
CA THR A 342 47.32 13.37 10.57
C THR A 342 48.05 12.72 9.39
N TYR A 343 48.14 13.43 8.26
CA TYR A 343 48.80 12.96 7.03
C TYR A 343 50.13 13.71 6.78
N LEU A 344 51.15 13.01 6.26
CA LEU A 344 52.46 13.55 5.86
C LEU A 344 52.43 14.19 4.46
N ALA A 345 53.30 15.18 4.22
CA ALA A 345 53.42 15.91 2.96
C ALA A 345 54.12 15.08 1.85
N CYS A 346 53.71 15.24 0.60
CA CYS A 346 54.13 14.42 -0.55
C CYS A 346 55.63 14.48 -0.89
N SER A 347 56.35 15.53 -0.48
CA SER A 347 57.78 15.70 -0.80
C SER A 347 58.72 14.75 -0.03
N SER A 348 58.23 14.08 1.02
CA SER A 348 59.02 13.14 1.84
C SER A 348 58.67 11.67 1.61
N TYR A 349 57.93 11.33 0.55
CA TYR A 349 57.55 9.93 0.27
C TYR A 349 58.74 9.17 -0.34
N SER A 350 59.29 8.20 0.41
CA SER A 350 60.27 7.22 -0.05
C SER A 350 59.85 5.86 0.51
N LYS A 351 59.33 4.97 -0.34
CA LYS A 351 58.98 3.61 0.03
C LYS A 351 59.38 2.67 -1.11
N ASN A 352 60.04 1.56 -0.78
CA ASN A 352 60.48 0.52 -1.73
C ASN A 352 61.36 1.01 -2.89
N GLY A 353 62.23 2.00 -2.64
CA GLY A 353 63.18 2.49 -3.64
C GLY A 353 62.62 3.52 -4.63
N ALA A 354 61.32 3.82 -4.58
CA ALA A 354 60.75 4.93 -5.34
C ALA A 354 61.18 6.27 -4.71
N GLY A 355 61.80 7.12 -5.51
CA GLY A 355 62.15 8.50 -5.13
C GLY A 355 60.93 9.42 -5.05
N ALA A 356 61.15 10.66 -4.61
CA ALA A 356 60.08 11.66 -4.50
C ALA A 356 59.41 11.93 -5.86
N VAL A 357 58.07 12.01 -5.87
CA VAL A 357 57.28 12.28 -7.07
C VAL A 357 57.44 13.75 -7.46
N THR A 358 58.18 14.02 -8.52
CA THR A 358 58.47 15.39 -9.02
C THR A 358 57.84 15.69 -10.37
N ASP A 359 57.38 14.67 -11.10
CA ASP A 359 56.79 14.76 -12.43
C ASP A 359 55.93 13.52 -12.77
N TYR A 360 55.34 13.49 -13.97
CA TYR A 360 54.48 12.39 -14.41
C TYR A 360 55.22 11.05 -14.50
N ALA A 361 56.50 11.06 -14.90
CA ALA A 361 57.29 9.85 -15.06
C ALA A 361 57.68 9.22 -13.70
N SER A 362 58.04 10.05 -12.72
CA SER A 362 58.30 9.63 -11.34
C SER A 362 57.02 9.20 -10.62
N CYS A 363 55.86 9.80 -10.94
CA CYS A 363 54.56 9.36 -10.43
C CYS A 363 54.18 7.96 -10.93
N ALA A 364 54.33 7.71 -12.23
CA ALA A 364 54.09 6.38 -12.81
C ALA A 364 55.03 5.33 -12.20
N THR A 365 56.32 5.67 -12.06
CA THR A 365 57.32 4.79 -11.42
C THR A 365 56.99 4.52 -9.95
N ALA A 366 56.55 5.53 -9.19
CA ALA A 366 56.16 5.36 -7.79
C ALA A 366 54.88 4.50 -7.65
N CYS A 367 53.94 4.62 -8.58
CA CYS A 367 52.74 3.76 -8.63
C CYS A 367 53.08 2.31 -8.99
N ASP A 368 54.01 2.09 -9.92
CA ASP A 368 54.41 0.75 -10.34
C ASP A 368 55.31 0.05 -9.31
N GLN A 369 56.18 0.79 -8.60
CA GLN A 369 57.21 0.21 -7.72
C GLN A 369 56.89 0.31 -6.21
N GLY A 370 55.94 1.15 -5.78
CA GLY A 370 55.67 1.45 -4.36
C GLY A 370 55.00 0.35 -3.51
N GLU A 371 54.67 -0.80 -4.11
CA GLU A 371 54.03 -2.01 -3.55
C GLU A 371 52.66 -1.87 -2.81
N GLY A 372 51.77 -2.82 -3.09
CA GLY A 372 51.05 -3.54 -2.03
C GLY A 372 49.53 -3.38 -1.91
N LEU A 373 48.85 -2.67 -2.81
CA LEU A 373 47.39 -2.41 -2.67
C LEU A 373 46.49 -3.22 -3.61
N GLN A 374 47.07 -4.02 -4.51
CA GLN A 374 46.32 -4.75 -5.53
C GLN A 374 45.49 -5.92 -4.93
N GLU A 375 45.97 -6.57 -3.87
CA GLU A 375 45.23 -7.65 -3.19
C GLU A 375 44.27 -7.14 -2.10
N THR A 376 44.53 -5.98 -1.49
CA THR A 376 43.74 -5.50 -0.34
C THR A 376 42.50 -4.70 -0.75
N TYR A 377 42.50 -4.04 -1.92
CA TYR A 377 41.43 -3.10 -2.28
C TYR A 377 40.72 -3.34 -3.62
N GLY A 378 41.08 -4.41 -4.37
CA GLY A 378 40.30 -4.88 -5.52
C GLY A 378 39.99 -3.83 -6.60
N THR A 379 40.93 -2.92 -6.89
CA THR A 379 40.77 -1.90 -7.95
C THR A 379 41.67 -2.24 -9.14
N HIS A 380 41.05 -2.46 -10.31
CA HIS A 380 41.74 -2.92 -11.53
C HIS A 380 41.93 -1.81 -12.60
N ASP A 381 41.58 -0.55 -12.32
CA ASP A 381 41.68 0.53 -13.31
C ASP A 381 42.11 1.87 -12.68
N TRP A 382 43.20 2.44 -13.18
CA TRP A 382 43.76 3.74 -12.78
C TRP A 382 43.61 4.81 -13.89
N LYS A 383 42.95 4.48 -15.01
CA LYS A 383 42.76 5.39 -16.14
C LYS A 383 41.45 6.15 -16.04
N GLY A 384 41.39 7.13 -15.14
CA GLY A 384 40.48 8.29 -15.20
C GLY A 384 38.96 8.05 -15.23
N SER A 385 38.47 6.81 -15.20
CA SER A 385 37.06 6.46 -15.18
C SER A 385 36.46 6.67 -13.78
N SER A 386 35.15 6.94 -13.70
CA SER A 386 34.45 7.16 -12.42
C SER A 386 34.58 5.93 -11.50
N GLY A 387 35.42 6.03 -10.48
CA GLY A 387 35.73 4.93 -9.54
C GLY A 387 37.16 4.39 -9.60
N SER A 388 38.00 4.91 -10.51
CA SER A 388 39.44 4.64 -10.52
C SER A 388 40.14 5.19 -9.27
N GLY A 389 41.19 4.52 -8.81
CA GLY A 389 42.02 5.01 -7.71
C GLY A 389 42.60 6.38 -8.07
N LYS A 390 42.49 7.36 -7.18
CA LYS A 390 43.03 8.71 -7.39
C LYS A 390 44.32 8.86 -6.60
N CYS A 391 45.38 9.25 -7.28
CA CYS A 391 46.60 9.72 -6.63
C CYS A 391 46.43 11.22 -6.36
N ASP A 392 45.73 11.57 -5.27
CA ASP A 392 45.54 12.96 -4.87
C ASP A 392 46.73 13.39 -4.01
N CYS A 393 47.59 14.24 -4.58
CA CYS A 393 48.74 14.80 -3.87
C CYS A 393 48.40 16.19 -3.34
N LYS A 394 48.67 16.43 -2.05
CA LYS A 394 48.51 17.75 -1.41
C LYS A 394 49.68 18.64 -1.82
N VAL A 395 49.39 19.71 -2.55
CA VAL A 395 50.39 20.65 -3.08
C VAL A 395 50.59 21.83 -2.14
N SER A 396 49.54 22.21 -1.39
CA SER A 396 49.57 23.21 -0.32
C SER A 396 48.44 22.96 0.69
N ASP A 397 48.32 23.77 1.74
CA ASP A 397 47.28 23.60 2.77
C ASP A 397 45.83 23.71 2.26
N SER A 398 45.63 24.29 1.08
CA SER A 398 44.32 24.45 0.45
C SER A 398 44.20 23.84 -0.95
N GLU A 399 45.25 23.25 -1.51
CA GLU A 399 45.27 22.76 -2.89
C GLU A 399 45.71 21.29 -2.98
N HIS A 400 44.89 20.48 -3.64
CA HIS A 400 45.21 19.10 -4.02
C HIS A 400 45.19 19.01 -5.54
N ARG A 401 46.14 18.26 -6.13
CA ARG A 401 46.17 18.00 -7.57
C ARG A 401 46.07 16.50 -7.84
N THR A 402 45.30 16.16 -8.87
CA THR A 402 45.22 14.80 -9.40
C THR A 402 46.03 14.77 -10.69
N ALA A 403 47.13 14.02 -10.72
CA ALA A 403 48.09 14.01 -11.84
C ALA A 403 47.53 13.48 -13.19
N CYS A 404 46.30 12.94 -13.21
CA CYS A 404 45.73 12.21 -14.34
C CYS A 404 44.62 12.95 -15.12
N LYS A 405 44.53 14.28 -15.06
CA LYS A 405 43.56 15.05 -15.85
C LYS A 405 44.20 16.21 -16.61
N GLU A 406 44.70 15.93 -17.82
CA GLU A 406 44.79 16.92 -18.89
C GLU A 406 44.38 16.25 -20.22
N ASP A 407 43.39 16.83 -20.91
CA ASP A 407 42.75 16.30 -22.12
C ASP A 407 43.54 16.66 -23.40
N ALA A 408 43.77 15.67 -24.27
CA ALA A 408 44.18 15.89 -25.66
C ALA A 408 43.57 14.86 -26.64
N ILE A 409 42.64 15.37 -27.47
CA ILE A 409 42.54 15.20 -28.95
C ILE A 409 41.80 13.97 -29.57
N CYS A 410 40.83 14.32 -30.45
CA CYS A 410 40.29 13.65 -31.68
C CYS A 410 38.90 12.93 -31.73
N HIS A 411 37.92 13.69 -32.28
CA HIS A 411 36.87 13.37 -33.30
C HIS A 411 35.79 12.28 -33.14
N PHE A 412 34.49 12.67 -33.07
CA PHE A 412 33.56 12.81 -34.22
C PHE A 412 32.27 13.57 -33.83
N ASP A 413 31.81 14.47 -34.71
CA ASP A 413 30.80 15.52 -34.50
C ASP A 413 29.43 15.14 -35.14
N THR A 414 28.35 15.12 -34.34
CA THR A 414 26.94 15.10 -34.80
C THR A 414 26.07 16.15 -34.13
N SER A 415 26.66 17.21 -33.55
CA SER A 415 25.90 18.21 -32.79
C SER A 415 26.21 19.64 -33.22
N ARG A 416 25.83 19.98 -34.45
CA ARG A 416 25.64 21.39 -34.84
C ARG A 416 24.20 21.65 -35.28
N THR A 417 23.28 21.65 -34.30
CA THR A 417 22.03 22.45 -34.40
C THR A 417 21.29 22.72 -33.08
N VAL A 418 21.88 22.52 -31.89
CA VAL A 418 21.12 22.67 -30.62
C VAL A 418 21.71 23.61 -29.54
N PRO A 419 23.01 24.00 -29.47
CA PRO A 419 23.45 24.86 -28.37
C PRO A 419 23.16 26.36 -28.52
N VAL A 420 22.62 26.84 -29.66
CA VAL A 420 22.43 28.30 -29.89
C VAL A 420 21.02 28.79 -29.49
N LEU A 421 20.12 27.91 -29.04
CA LEU A 421 18.75 28.30 -28.65
C LEU A 421 18.48 28.32 -27.13
N LEU A 422 19.44 27.95 -26.28
CA LEU A 422 19.17 27.72 -24.85
C LEU A 422 19.71 28.76 -23.87
N ASP A 423 20.48 29.76 -24.31
CA ASP A 423 20.82 30.90 -23.46
C ASP A 423 19.69 31.95 -23.33
N HIS A 424 18.54 31.72 -23.99
CA HIS A 424 17.38 32.64 -23.95
C HIS A 424 16.03 32.02 -23.58
N CYS A 425 15.96 30.72 -23.23
CA CYS A 425 14.70 30.11 -22.79
C CYS A 425 14.69 29.88 -21.27
N SER A 426 14.50 30.96 -20.52
CA SER A 426 13.92 30.85 -19.17
C SER A 426 12.44 30.50 -19.32
N ILE A 427 12.11 29.21 -19.32
CA ILE A 427 10.70 28.79 -19.28
C ILE A 427 10.18 29.12 -17.87
N HIS A 428 9.43 30.21 -17.76
CA HIS A 428 8.68 30.54 -16.57
C HIS A 428 7.54 29.51 -16.44
N ALA A 429 7.70 28.54 -15.53
CA ALA A 429 6.57 27.76 -15.03
C ALA A 429 5.62 28.70 -14.27
N GLU A 430 4.31 28.48 -14.38
CA GLU A 430 3.22 29.33 -13.85
C GLU A 430 3.27 29.63 -12.34
N ALA A 431 4.26 29.11 -11.61
CA ALA A 431 4.46 29.32 -10.17
C ALA A 431 5.82 29.93 -9.77
N GLY A 432 6.58 30.52 -10.71
CA GLY A 432 7.84 31.23 -10.38
C GLY A 432 9.00 30.33 -9.95
N MET A 433 8.87 29.02 -10.07
CA MET A 433 9.94 28.06 -9.76
C MET A 433 10.91 27.96 -10.94
N ARG A 434 12.20 28.25 -10.71
CA ARG A 434 13.26 27.99 -11.71
C ARG A 434 13.47 26.48 -11.81
N ILE A 435 13.19 25.92 -12.97
CA ILE A 435 13.50 24.52 -13.30
C ILE A 435 15.00 24.48 -13.65
N THR A 436 15.79 23.72 -12.89
CA THR A 436 17.20 23.53 -13.19
C THR A 436 17.39 22.48 -14.30
N TYR A 437 18.57 22.43 -14.92
CA TYR A 437 18.91 21.34 -15.85
C TYR A 437 18.79 19.97 -15.18
N TYR A 438 19.11 19.87 -13.88
CA TYR A 438 18.94 18.64 -13.11
C TYR A 438 17.47 18.23 -12.99
N ASP A 439 16.55 19.18 -12.76
CA ASP A 439 15.11 18.92 -12.73
C ASP A 439 14.59 18.49 -14.12
N PHE A 440 15.11 19.11 -15.17
CA PHE A 440 14.81 18.76 -16.55
C PHE A 440 15.30 17.33 -16.89
N GLU A 441 16.57 17.02 -16.63
CA GLU A 441 17.13 15.69 -16.86
C GLU A 441 16.40 14.62 -16.03
N LYS A 442 16.10 14.90 -14.77
CA LYS A 442 15.31 14.02 -13.89
C LYS A 442 13.90 13.80 -14.44
N TYR A 443 13.24 14.83 -14.97
CA TYR A 443 11.93 14.73 -15.60
C TYR A 443 11.98 13.84 -16.85
N PHE A 444 12.93 14.04 -17.75
CA PHE A 444 13.04 13.24 -18.98
C PHE A 444 13.48 11.80 -18.71
N ARG A 445 14.41 11.58 -17.77
CA ARG A 445 14.74 10.21 -17.31
C ARG A 445 13.52 9.52 -16.71
N LYS A 446 12.73 10.21 -15.86
CA LYS A 446 11.47 9.66 -15.33
C LYS A 446 10.45 9.36 -16.44
N ALA A 447 10.30 10.23 -17.44
CA ALA A 447 9.34 10.04 -18.53
C ALA A 447 9.71 8.84 -19.43
N VAL A 448 10.99 8.65 -19.73
CA VAL A 448 11.48 7.52 -20.54
C VAL A 448 11.41 6.20 -19.77
N VAL A 449 11.77 6.21 -18.47
CA VAL A 449 11.67 5.02 -17.60
C VAL A 449 10.22 4.64 -17.35
N ALA A 450 9.31 5.61 -17.18
CA ALA A 450 7.88 5.32 -17.07
C ALA A 450 7.29 4.74 -18.36
N ALA A 451 7.85 5.05 -19.53
CA ALA A 451 7.30 4.60 -20.80
C ALA A 451 7.58 3.12 -21.13
N THR A 452 8.58 2.50 -20.48
CA THR A 452 9.04 1.15 -20.83
C THR A 452 8.86 0.21 -19.65
N PRO A 453 8.02 -0.84 -19.73
CA PRO A 453 7.89 -1.81 -18.65
C PRO A 453 9.27 -2.37 -18.32
N ARG A 454 9.57 -2.51 -17.03
CA ARG A 454 10.79 -3.21 -16.64
C ARG A 454 10.65 -4.66 -17.13
N PRO A 455 11.70 -5.23 -17.73
CA PRO A 455 11.68 -6.65 -18.02
C PRO A 455 11.46 -7.40 -16.69
N PRO A 456 10.73 -8.53 -16.71
CA PRO A 456 10.57 -9.36 -15.53
C PRO A 456 11.93 -9.62 -14.91
N SER A 457 12.02 -9.62 -13.58
CA SER A 457 13.29 -9.85 -12.90
C SER A 457 13.81 -11.21 -13.37
N ASN A 458 14.92 -11.22 -14.11
CA ASN A 458 15.62 -12.42 -14.56
C ASN A 458 16.25 -13.15 -13.36
N LEU A 459 15.41 -13.59 -12.41
CA LEU A 459 15.82 -14.43 -11.31
C LEU A 459 16.16 -15.78 -11.90
N ASN A 460 17.45 -16.10 -11.91
CA ASN A 460 17.91 -17.38 -12.38
C ASN A 460 17.64 -18.45 -11.32
N ARG A 461 16.46 -19.09 -11.39
CA ARG A 461 16.02 -20.15 -10.46
C ARG A 461 17.07 -21.26 -10.33
N THR A 462 17.78 -21.62 -11.41
CA THR A 462 18.84 -22.65 -11.39
C THR A 462 20.04 -22.34 -10.51
N SER A 463 20.29 -21.06 -10.24
CA SER A 463 21.33 -20.61 -9.30
C SER A 463 20.79 -20.35 -7.90
N THR A 464 19.47 -20.38 -7.71
CA THR A 464 18.83 -20.05 -6.44
C THR A 464 18.73 -21.26 -5.54
N ARG A 465 19.33 -21.15 -4.34
CA ARG A 465 19.31 -22.17 -3.29
C ARG A 465 18.16 -21.93 -2.31
N VAL A 466 17.24 -22.87 -2.20
CA VAL A 466 16.10 -22.84 -1.27
C VAL A 466 16.31 -23.91 -0.21
N PHE A 467 16.39 -23.51 1.06
CA PHE A 467 16.51 -24.44 2.18
C PHE A 467 15.15 -24.62 2.84
N ILE A 468 14.66 -25.85 2.89
CA ILE A 468 13.32 -26.20 3.33
C ILE A 468 13.40 -26.97 4.66
N ILE A 469 12.75 -26.41 5.68
CA ILE A 469 12.55 -27.08 6.96
C ILE A 469 11.40 -28.07 6.82
N GLY A 470 11.72 -29.36 6.93
CA GLY A 470 10.86 -30.47 6.52
C GLY A 470 9.54 -30.65 7.30
N PRO A 471 9.51 -30.56 8.64
CA PRO A 471 8.25 -30.73 9.39
C PRO A 471 7.13 -29.82 8.89
N GLY A 472 6.00 -30.41 8.51
CA GLY A 472 4.85 -29.66 7.99
C GLY A 472 4.91 -29.31 6.50
N PHE A 473 6.02 -29.56 5.80
CA PHE A 473 6.18 -29.26 4.38
C PHE A 473 6.42 -30.51 3.52
N GLY A 474 5.89 -30.50 2.29
CA GLY A 474 6.42 -31.31 1.21
C GLY A 474 6.28 -32.82 1.40
N ASN A 475 7.32 -33.58 1.01
CA ASN A 475 7.36 -35.02 0.72
C ASN A 475 6.64 -35.98 1.70
N GLN A 476 6.36 -35.55 2.94
CA GLN A 476 5.60 -36.32 3.93
C GLN A 476 4.09 -36.00 3.98
N LEU A 477 3.69 -34.78 3.59
CA LEU A 477 2.29 -34.30 3.63
C LEU A 477 1.75 -33.96 2.24
N ASN A 478 2.48 -33.13 1.48
CA ASN A 478 2.11 -32.70 0.14
C ASN A 478 3.30 -32.78 -0.83
N PRO A 479 3.64 -33.98 -1.36
CA PRO A 479 4.77 -34.17 -2.28
C PRO A 479 4.61 -33.42 -3.62
N ARG A 480 3.43 -32.88 -3.93
CA ARG A 480 3.22 -32.06 -5.13
C ARG A 480 3.89 -30.69 -4.98
N GLN A 481 3.88 -30.10 -3.78
CA GLN A 481 4.57 -28.82 -3.53
C GLN A 481 6.08 -28.97 -3.69
N SER A 482 6.68 -30.05 -3.16
CA SER A 482 8.11 -30.36 -3.34
C SER A 482 8.47 -30.49 -4.82
N ARG A 483 7.73 -31.32 -5.56
CA ARG A 483 7.98 -31.54 -6.99
C ARG A 483 7.82 -30.27 -7.81
N MET A 484 6.88 -29.39 -7.46
CA MET A 484 6.71 -28.10 -8.14
C MET A 484 7.94 -27.22 -7.97
N VAL A 485 8.46 -27.10 -6.74
CA VAL A 485 9.63 -26.27 -6.46
C VAL A 485 10.89 -26.85 -7.13
N GLU A 486 11.07 -28.18 -7.11
CA GLU A 486 12.16 -28.86 -7.82
C GLU A 486 12.06 -28.67 -9.34
N ALA A 487 10.87 -28.87 -9.92
CA ALA A 487 10.61 -28.71 -11.35
C ALA A 487 10.77 -27.25 -11.83
N ALA A 488 10.61 -26.27 -10.94
CA ALA A 488 10.89 -24.87 -11.23
C ALA A 488 12.40 -24.57 -11.37
N GLY A 489 13.27 -25.55 -11.09
CA GLY A 489 14.71 -25.49 -11.35
C GLY A 489 15.54 -25.01 -10.17
N TYR A 490 14.97 -24.81 -8.99
CA TYR A 490 15.71 -24.40 -7.79
C TYR A 490 16.67 -25.48 -7.28
N GLN A 491 17.77 -25.06 -6.66
CA GLN A 491 18.63 -25.96 -5.88
C GLN A 491 18.04 -26.13 -4.48
N ILE A 492 17.65 -27.36 -4.09
CA ILE A 492 16.92 -27.60 -2.84
C ILE A 492 17.81 -28.25 -1.78
N GLY A 493 17.82 -27.64 -0.59
CA GLY A 493 18.41 -28.21 0.62
C GLY A 493 17.29 -28.62 1.58
N TRP A 494 17.24 -29.89 1.97
CA TRP A 494 16.19 -30.42 2.82
C TRP A 494 16.68 -30.69 4.25
N CYS A 495 15.95 -30.20 5.25
CA CYS A 495 16.18 -30.52 6.66
C CYS A 495 15.02 -31.37 7.20
N PHE A 496 15.05 -32.67 6.96
CA PHE A 496 14.02 -33.62 7.42
C PHE A 496 14.31 -34.23 8.81
N ASN A 497 15.58 -34.25 9.20
CA ASN A 497 16.04 -35.00 10.37
C ASN A 497 15.92 -34.20 11.68
N ILE A 498 14.79 -33.52 11.86
CA ILE A 498 14.43 -32.76 13.05
C ILE A 498 13.04 -33.19 13.54
N PRO A 499 12.75 -33.17 14.85
CA PRO A 499 11.49 -33.73 15.35
C PRO A 499 10.28 -32.84 15.03
N ASN A 500 9.08 -33.36 15.28
CA ASN A 500 7.86 -32.56 15.27
C ASN A 500 7.84 -31.59 16.48
N PRO A 501 7.81 -30.27 16.27
CA PRO A 501 7.87 -29.29 17.36
C PRO A 501 6.54 -29.09 18.10
N GLU A 502 5.46 -29.74 17.68
CA GLU A 502 4.15 -29.63 18.36
C GLU A 502 3.99 -30.59 19.55
N LEU A 503 5.03 -31.35 19.91
CA LEU A 503 5.00 -32.12 21.15
C LEU A 503 4.88 -31.16 22.35
N PRO A 504 4.08 -31.49 23.38
CA PRO A 504 3.99 -30.67 24.57
C PRO A 504 5.38 -30.39 25.17
N ASN A 505 5.67 -29.12 25.48
CA ASN A 505 6.95 -28.65 26.02
C ASN A 505 8.18 -28.98 25.14
N PHE A 506 8.00 -29.08 23.82
CA PHE A 506 9.10 -29.40 22.92
C PHE A 506 10.24 -28.36 22.99
N PRO A 507 11.48 -28.77 23.33
CA PRO A 507 12.61 -27.87 23.36
C PRO A 507 13.11 -27.65 21.92
N VAL A 508 12.76 -26.52 21.31
CA VAL A 508 13.20 -26.16 19.95
C VAL A 508 14.70 -25.87 19.89
N GLU A 509 15.24 -25.26 20.95
CA GLU A 509 16.59 -24.71 21.01
C GLU A 509 17.72 -25.70 20.65
N PRO A 510 17.74 -26.96 21.15
CA PRO A 510 18.82 -27.91 20.83
C PRO A 510 18.93 -28.26 19.34
N TYR A 511 17.87 -28.03 18.56
CA TYR A 511 17.86 -28.34 17.13
C TYR A 511 18.25 -27.15 16.26
N LEU A 512 18.23 -25.92 16.79
CA LEU A 512 18.54 -24.72 16.01
C LEU A 512 19.99 -24.67 15.56
N ASP A 513 20.94 -25.07 16.41
CA ASP A 513 22.37 -25.11 16.06
C ASP A 513 22.65 -26.12 14.94
N ARG A 514 21.96 -27.27 14.97
CA ARG A 514 22.03 -28.26 13.89
C ARG A 514 21.49 -27.70 12.58
N ILE A 515 20.29 -27.10 12.60
CA ILE A 515 19.68 -26.50 11.41
C ILE A 515 20.60 -25.40 10.85
N LYS A 516 21.19 -24.58 11.73
CA LYS A 516 22.16 -23.55 11.34
C LYS A 516 23.39 -24.14 10.68
N ALA A 517 23.95 -25.24 11.21
CA ALA A 517 25.09 -25.91 10.58
C ALA A 517 24.75 -26.45 9.17
N GLU A 518 23.57 -27.04 8.99
CA GLU A 518 23.10 -27.49 7.67
C GLU A 518 22.87 -26.31 6.71
N MET A 519 22.32 -25.19 7.21
CA MET A 519 22.17 -23.95 6.45
C MET A 519 23.51 -23.32 6.07
N ASP A 520 24.51 -23.33 6.96
CA ASP A 520 25.83 -22.77 6.67
C ASP A 520 26.58 -23.57 5.61
N ALA A 521 26.43 -24.89 5.62
CA ALA A 521 26.95 -25.77 4.58
C ALA A 521 26.27 -25.53 3.24
N PHE A 522 24.94 -25.37 3.24
CA PHE A 522 24.16 -25.19 2.02
C PHE A 522 24.15 -23.75 1.47
N ARG A 523 24.36 -22.75 2.34
CA ARG A 523 24.31 -21.31 2.06
C ARG A 523 23.02 -20.87 1.33
N PRO A 524 21.81 -21.08 1.88
CA PRO A 524 20.58 -20.75 1.17
C PRO A 524 20.46 -19.27 0.82
N HIS A 525 19.74 -19.00 -0.27
CA HIS A 525 19.23 -17.67 -0.59
C HIS A 525 17.84 -17.44 0.01
N VAL A 526 17.03 -18.50 0.12
CA VAL A 526 15.68 -18.47 0.69
C VAL A 526 15.54 -19.55 1.74
N LEU A 527 14.95 -19.20 2.88
CA LEU A 527 14.50 -20.16 3.89
C LEU A 527 13.00 -20.40 3.73
N MET A 528 12.55 -21.64 3.79
CA MET A 528 11.16 -21.99 3.60
C MET A 528 10.69 -22.99 4.65
N GLY A 529 9.45 -22.82 5.11
CA GLY A 529 8.81 -23.77 6.00
C GLY A 529 7.29 -23.69 5.88
N ALA A 530 6.64 -24.81 6.12
CA ALA A 530 5.19 -24.86 6.30
C ALA A 530 4.83 -25.31 7.69
N SER A 531 3.72 -24.80 8.18
CA SER A 531 3.04 -25.29 9.37
C SER A 531 4.01 -25.39 10.56
N LYS A 532 4.18 -26.60 11.10
CA LYS A 532 5.09 -26.95 12.20
C LYS A 532 6.53 -26.48 11.99
N GLY A 533 7.04 -26.51 10.76
CA GLY A 533 8.38 -26.04 10.40
C GLY A 533 8.58 -24.55 10.70
N GLY A 534 7.49 -23.77 10.74
CA GLY A 534 7.51 -22.36 11.13
C GLY A 534 8.03 -22.13 12.55
N VAL A 535 7.90 -23.09 13.47
CA VAL A 535 8.46 -22.97 14.84
C VAL A 535 9.98 -22.83 14.82
N TYR A 536 10.65 -23.63 14.00
CA TYR A 536 12.11 -23.57 13.85
C TYR A 536 12.54 -22.27 13.18
N ILE A 537 11.82 -21.79 12.17
CA ILE A 537 12.10 -20.50 11.51
C ILE A 537 12.03 -19.35 12.52
N VAL A 538 11.00 -19.32 13.37
CA VAL A 538 10.87 -18.33 14.44
C VAL A 538 12.03 -18.42 15.43
N GLY A 539 12.47 -19.64 15.78
CA GLY A 539 13.67 -19.87 16.61
C GLY A 539 14.94 -19.31 15.96
N LEU A 540 15.17 -19.59 14.67
CA LEU A 540 16.31 -19.07 13.91
C LEU A 540 16.31 -17.55 13.84
N TRP A 541 15.14 -16.93 13.68
CA TRP A 541 14.99 -15.48 13.76
C TRP A 541 15.33 -14.94 15.16
N ARG A 542 14.82 -15.55 16.23
CA ARG A 542 15.11 -15.08 17.60
C ARG A 542 16.59 -15.16 17.94
N ARG A 543 17.28 -16.21 17.48
CA ARG A 543 18.73 -16.40 17.64
C ARG A 543 19.58 -15.52 16.70
N GLY A 544 18.97 -14.85 15.72
CA GLY A 544 19.70 -14.09 14.69
C GLY A 544 20.45 -14.98 13.70
N TYR A 545 20.16 -16.28 13.67
CA TYR A 545 20.79 -17.26 12.78
C TYR A 545 20.34 -17.11 11.32
N TRP A 546 19.17 -16.51 11.10
CA TRP A 546 18.66 -16.17 9.77
C TRP A 546 17.95 -14.81 9.82
N ARG A 547 18.17 -14.00 8.79
CA ARG A 547 17.50 -12.69 8.54
C ARG A 547 17.18 -12.47 7.07
N GLY A 548 17.32 -13.51 6.26
CA GLY A 548 17.17 -13.43 4.82
C GLY A 548 15.72 -13.64 4.35
N PRO A 549 15.53 -13.73 3.02
CA PRO A 549 14.27 -14.07 2.37
C PRO A 549 13.60 -15.31 2.97
N THR A 550 12.31 -15.23 3.29
CA THR A 550 11.57 -16.34 3.91
C THR A 550 10.18 -16.54 3.31
N VAL A 551 9.82 -17.79 2.99
CA VAL A 551 8.44 -18.19 2.68
C VAL A 551 7.88 -19.00 3.85
N LEU A 552 6.76 -18.54 4.40
CA LEU A 552 5.97 -19.25 5.41
C LEU A 552 4.62 -19.68 4.82
N ILE A 553 4.32 -20.96 4.89
CA ILE A 553 2.99 -21.50 4.52
C ILE A 553 2.28 -21.90 5.81
N ASN A 554 1.08 -21.38 6.04
CA ASN A 554 0.33 -21.51 7.30
C ASN A 554 1.21 -21.16 8.50
N ALA A 555 1.53 -19.87 8.63
CA ALA A 555 2.42 -19.37 9.66
C ALA A 555 2.01 -19.89 11.05
N HIS A 556 2.93 -20.59 11.72
CA HIS A 556 2.66 -21.21 13.02
C HIS A 556 2.22 -20.15 14.06
N PRO A 557 1.27 -20.45 14.97
CA PRO A 557 0.81 -19.50 16.00
C PRO A 557 1.88 -18.93 16.96
N MET A 558 3.10 -19.48 16.95
CA MET A 558 4.25 -18.93 17.69
C MET A 558 4.94 -17.77 16.96
N CYS A 559 4.67 -17.59 15.67
CA CYS A 559 5.14 -16.45 14.90
C CYS A 559 4.35 -15.20 15.33
N ARG A 560 4.96 -14.41 16.23
CA ARG A 560 4.38 -13.18 16.76
C ARG A 560 5.06 -11.92 16.22
N GLN A 561 6.19 -12.09 15.54
CA GLN A 561 6.98 -11.00 14.98
C GLN A 561 7.76 -11.49 13.76
N ILE A 562 7.85 -10.64 12.75
CA ILE A 562 8.67 -10.80 11.55
C ILE A 562 9.90 -9.87 11.68
N PRO A 563 11.12 -10.31 11.33
CA PRO A 563 12.29 -9.43 11.32
C PRO A 563 12.12 -8.25 10.34
N GLU A 564 12.53 -7.05 10.73
CA GLU A 564 12.31 -5.84 9.92
C GLU A 564 13.10 -5.85 8.60
N GLU A 565 14.25 -6.51 8.58
CA GLU A 565 15.14 -6.61 7.43
C GLU A 565 14.77 -7.71 6.44
N ALA A 566 13.96 -8.68 6.86
CA ALA A 566 13.67 -9.89 6.09
C ALA A 566 12.53 -9.68 5.10
N ASN A 567 12.75 -10.05 3.83
CA ASN A 567 11.67 -10.18 2.87
C ASN A 567 10.86 -11.45 3.20
N VAL A 568 9.63 -11.31 3.68
CA VAL A 568 8.80 -12.45 4.10
C VAL A 568 7.50 -12.53 3.31
N VAL A 569 7.23 -13.70 2.76
CA VAL A 569 5.93 -14.06 2.20
C VAL A 569 5.22 -15.00 3.17
N MET A 570 3.96 -14.72 3.47
CA MET A 570 3.06 -15.62 4.19
C MET A 570 1.94 -16.08 3.27
N ALA A 571 1.78 -17.39 3.09
CA ALA A 571 0.67 -17.99 2.36
C ALA A 571 -0.27 -18.69 3.34
N VAL A 572 -1.53 -18.27 3.40
CA VAL A 572 -2.54 -18.82 4.32
C VAL A 572 -3.92 -18.81 3.66
N GLY A 573 -4.69 -19.84 3.92
CA GLY A 573 -6.07 -19.99 3.47
C GLY A 573 -7.07 -19.74 4.58
N SER A 574 -8.23 -19.17 4.24
CA SER A 574 -9.30 -18.87 5.20
C SER A 574 -9.93 -20.09 5.82
N ASN A 575 -9.77 -21.26 5.19
CA ASN A 575 -10.35 -22.53 5.62
C ASN A 575 -9.29 -23.44 6.27
N ASP A 576 -8.16 -22.89 6.71
CA ASP A 576 -7.15 -23.63 7.47
C ASP A 576 -7.77 -24.16 8.77
N GLU A 577 -7.95 -25.48 8.81
CA GLU A 577 -8.55 -26.24 9.89
C GLU A 577 -7.56 -26.57 11.02
N VAL A 578 -6.26 -26.40 10.79
CA VAL A 578 -5.20 -26.73 11.75
C VAL A 578 -4.77 -25.49 12.52
N TYR A 579 -4.53 -24.38 11.83
CA TYR A 579 -4.20 -23.08 12.41
C TYR A 579 -5.21 -22.02 11.98
N PRO A 580 -6.47 -22.11 12.47
CA PRO A 580 -7.50 -21.14 12.14
C PRO A 580 -7.07 -19.75 12.60
N VAL A 581 -7.01 -18.82 11.66
CA VAL A 581 -6.55 -17.45 11.90
C VAL A 581 -7.38 -16.48 11.05
N GLN A 582 -7.70 -15.32 11.61
CA GLN A 582 -8.38 -14.27 10.85
C GLN A 582 -7.38 -13.49 10.02
N ARG A 583 -7.80 -13.03 8.84
CA ARG A 583 -6.96 -12.19 7.96
C ARG A 583 -6.38 -10.97 8.70
N ALA A 584 -7.17 -10.32 9.55
CA ALA A 584 -6.74 -9.15 10.32
C ALA A 584 -5.57 -9.46 11.28
N ASP A 585 -5.51 -10.67 11.85
CA ASP A 585 -4.40 -11.07 12.72
C ASP A 585 -3.11 -11.26 11.93
N LEU A 586 -3.20 -11.82 10.71
CA LEU A 586 -2.06 -11.97 9.80
C LEU A 586 -1.57 -10.62 9.28
N GLU A 587 -2.47 -9.70 8.94
CA GLU A 587 -2.12 -8.31 8.61
C GLU A 587 -1.43 -7.63 9.81
N GLY A 588 -1.93 -7.86 11.04
CA GLY A 588 -1.27 -7.43 12.27
C GLY A 588 0.16 -7.99 12.42
N LEU A 589 0.37 -9.26 12.09
CA LEU A 589 1.69 -9.88 12.06
C LEU A 589 2.58 -9.27 10.96
N MET A 590 2.06 -9.01 9.76
CA MET A 590 2.79 -8.33 8.68
C MET A 590 3.31 -6.96 9.12
N HIS A 591 2.54 -6.23 9.93
CA HIS A 591 2.91 -4.91 10.44
C HIS A 591 4.12 -4.93 11.38
N THR A 592 4.50 -6.10 11.90
CA THR A 592 5.70 -6.24 12.72
C THR A 592 6.99 -6.29 11.90
N GLY A 593 6.89 -6.62 10.59
CA GLY A 593 8.02 -6.63 9.66
C GLY A 593 8.31 -5.25 9.07
N GLY A 594 9.33 -5.21 8.20
CA GLY A 594 9.75 -3.98 7.53
C GLY A 594 8.73 -3.48 6.51
N GLN A 595 8.75 -2.17 6.25
CA GLN A 595 7.91 -1.56 5.23
C GLN A 595 8.23 -2.12 3.83
N ASN A 596 7.20 -2.56 3.10
CA ASN A 596 7.33 -3.27 1.82
C ASN A 596 8.14 -4.56 1.88
N LYS A 597 8.46 -5.09 3.07
CA LYS A 597 9.22 -6.34 3.23
C LYS A 597 8.34 -7.55 3.45
N THR A 598 7.04 -7.36 3.69
CA THR A 598 6.10 -8.44 3.94
C THR A 598 5.04 -8.51 2.84
N PHE A 599 4.59 -9.73 2.52
CA PHE A 599 3.46 -9.98 1.63
C PHE A 599 2.59 -11.12 2.17
N LEU A 600 1.28 -10.92 2.18
CA LEU A 600 0.30 -11.95 2.53
C LEU A 600 -0.40 -12.44 1.25
N TYR A 601 -0.08 -13.66 0.86
CA TYR A 601 -0.86 -14.44 -0.09
C TYR A 601 -2.02 -15.11 0.65
N TRP A 602 -3.13 -14.38 0.76
CA TRP A 602 -4.36 -14.87 1.38
C TRP A 602 -5.27 -15.52 0.32
N THR A 603 -5.83 -16.68 0.64
CA THR A 603 -6.92 -17.29 -0.15
C THR A 603 -8.18 -17.41 0.69
N ALA A 604 -9.28 -16.82 0.22
CA ALA A 604 -10.53 -16.78 0.98
C ALA A 604 -11.70 -17.38 0.19
N ASP A 605 -12.77 -17.73 0.88
CA ASP A 605 -14.05 -17.91 0.22
C ASP A 605 -14.50 -16.61 -0.48
N SER A 606 -15.14 -16.74 -1.63
CA SER A 606 -15.86 -15.62 -2.23
C SER A 606 -17.14 -15.31 -1.46
N GLY A 607 -17.78 -14.18 -1.75
CA GLY A 607 -19.20 -14.03 -1.43
C GLY A 607 -20.05 -15.15 -2.04
N ARG A 608 -21.27 -15.32 -1.50
CA ARG A 608 -22.26 -16.23 -2.09
C ARG A 608 -22.91 -15.55 -3.30
N LEU A 609 -22.98 -16.28 -4.41
CA LEU A 609 -23.81 -15.93 -5.55
C LEU A 609 -25.30 -16.01 -5.19
N PRO A 610 -26.22 -15.42 -5.97
CA PRO A 610 -27.66 -15.57 -5.76
C PRO A 610 -28.15 -17.03 -5.74
N SER A 611 -27.43 -17.94 -6.38
CA SER A 611 -27.68 -19.39 -6.35
C SER A 611 -27.30 -20.06 -5.03
N GLY A 612 -26.65 -19.35 -4.11
CA GLY A 612 -26.06 -19.88 -2.88
C GLY A 612 -24.66 -20.48 -3.04
N GLN A 613 -24.22 -20.69 -4.28
CA GLN A 613 -22.88 -21.18 -4.62
C GLN A 613 -21.80 -20.15 -4.28
N ILE A 614 -20.64 -20.63 -3.85
CA ILE A 614 -19.43 -19.83 -3.70
C ILE A 614 -18.61 -19.98 -4.99
N SER A 615 -18.19 -18.86 -5.58
CA SER A 615 -17.41 -18.86 -6.83
C SER A 615 -15.95 -19.29 -6.63
N ARG A 616 -15.41 -19.09 -5.43
CA ARG A 616 -14.05 -19.51 -5.05
C ARG A 616 -14.06 -20.00 -3.61
N GLN A 617 -13.54 -21.19 -3.36
CA GLN A 617 -13.31 -21.68 -2.01
C GLN A 617 -11.89 -21.28 -1.56
N GLY A 618 -11.75 -20.76 -0.35
CA GLY A 618 -10.46 -20.51 0.28
C GLY A 618 -9.74 -21.82 0.56
N ASP A 619 -8.41 -21.80 0.57
CA ASP A 619 -7.66 -23.03 0.80
C ASP A 619 -7.82 -23.53 2.24
N THR A 620 -7.76 -24.85 2.38
CA THR A 620 -7.54 -25.55 3.65
C THR A 620 -6.05 -25.52 4.03
N HIS A 621 -5.67 -26.22 5.09
CA HIS A 621 -4.28 -26.29 5.53
C HIS A 621 -3.30 -26.80 4.44
N ASN A 622 -3.76 -27.59 3.46
CA ASN A 622 -2.86 -28.07 2.40
C ASN A 622 -2.52 -27.03 1.32
N GLN A 623 -3.19 -25.87 1.31
CA GLN A 623 -2.88 -24.75 0.41
C GLN A 623 -2.82 -25.17 -1.07
N GLU A 624 -3.91 -25.76 -1.58
CA GLU A 624 -3.96 -26.31 -2.94
C GLU A 624 -3.72 -25.22 -4.01
N SER A 625 -4.14 -23.98 -3.78
CA SER A 625 -3.90 -22.87 -4.72
C SER A 625 -2.42 -22.61 -5.02
N LEU A 626 -1.51 -23.00 -4.13
CA LEU A 626 -0.07 -22.90 -4.35
C LEU A 626 0.42 -23.76 -5.52
N LEU A 627 -0.36 -24.79 -5.89
CA LEU A 627 -0.06 -25.72 -6.98
C LEU A 627 -0.60 -25.26 -8.34
N HIS A 628 -1.23 -24.11 -8.40
CA HIS A 628 -1.76 -23.53 -9.64
C HIS A 628 -0.89 -22.34 -10.08
N HIS A 629 -0.89 -22.06 -11.39
CA HIS A 629 -0.32 -20.82 -11.97
C HIS A 629 1.12 -20.47 -11.55
N ASP A 630 1.94 -21.49 -11.28
CA ASP A 630 3.31 -21.32 -10.77
C ASP A 630 3.38 -20.48 -9.48
N VAL A 631 2.33 -20.51 -8.65
CA VAL A 631 2.21 -19.65 -7.46
C VAL A 631 3.36 -19.88 -6.51
N LEU A 632 3.63 -21.14 -6.11
CA LEU A 632 4.67 -21.40 -5.11
C LEU A 632 6.07 -20.93 -5.55
N PRO A 633 6.55 -21.24 -6.77
CA PRO A 633 7.80 -20.67 -7.28
C PRO A 633 7.80 -19.15 -7.36
N ARG A 634 6.69 -18.51 -7.78
CA ARG A 634 6.58 -17.04 -7.83
C ARG A 634 6.62 -16.40 -6.43
N LEU A 635 6.10 -17.07 -5.41
CA LEU A 635 6.20 -16.60 -4.02
C LEU A 635 7.65 -16.67 -3.51
N ILE A 636 8.40 -17.69 -3.91
CA ILE A 636 9.86 -17.79 -3.64
C ILE A 636 10.58 -16.62 -4.33
N ASP A 637 10.31 -16.40 -5.63
CA ASP A 637 10.89 -15.29 -6.40
C ASP A 637 10.57 -13.92 -5.77
N ALA A 638 9.34 -13.74 -5.27
CA ALA A 638 8.92 -12.54 -4.58
C ALA A 638 9.81 -12.23 -3.37
N THR A 639 10.16 -13.23 -2.56
CA THR A 639 11.05 -13.00 -1.39
C THR A 639 12.45 -12.53 -1.79
N LEU A 640 12.91 -12.82 -3.01
CA LEU A 640 14.22 -12.38 -3.52
C LEU A 640 14.19 -10.95 -4.06
N CYS A 641 13.00 -10.37 -4.28
CA CYS A 641 12.86 -9.02 -4.80
C CYS A 641 13.28 -7.97 -3.77
N LYS A 642 14.29 -7.15 -4.12
CA LYS A 642 14.81 -6.11 -3.23
C LYS A 642 13.77 -5.03 -2.89
N GLU A 643 12.92 -4.70 -3.85
CA GLU A 643 11.87 -3.67 -3.74
C GLU A 643 10.68 -4.14 -2.89
N GLY A 644 10.60 -5.45 -2.63
CA GLY A 644 9.57 -6.04 -1.79
C GLY A 644 8.84 -7.19 -2.48
N PRO A 645 8.40 -8.20 -1.72
CA PRO A 645 7.71 -9.36 -2.28
C PRO A 645 6.38 -9.00 -2.94
N GLU A 646 5.61 -8.08 -2.36
CA GLU A 646 4.29 -7.74 -2.89
C GLU A 646 4.36 -7.02 -4.25
N ILE A 647 5.34 -6.13 -4.45
CA ILE A 647 5.53 -5.44 -5.73
C ILE A 647 5.91 -6.43 -6.81
N HIS A 648 6.85 -7.34 -6.51
CA HIS A 648 7.20 -8.41 -7.45
C HIS A 648 5.99 -9.27 -7.80
N TRP A 649 5.19 -9.64 -6.79
CA TRP A 649 3.99 -10.42 -7.01
C TRP A 649 3.03 -9.77 -8.02
N HIS A 650 2.76 -8.46 -7.89
CA HIS A 650 1.90 -7.75 -8.83
C HIS A 650 2.48 -7.68 -10.25
N ARG A 651 3.80 -7.59 -10.43
CA ARG A 651 4.44 -7.62 -11.76
C ARG A 651 4.15 -8.91 -12.51
N THR A 652 4.18 -10.03 -11.79
CA THR A 652 3.99 -11.35 -12.39
C THR A 652 2.56 -11.57 -12.93
N TRP A 653 1.60 -10.69 -12.66
CA TRP A 653 0.25 -10.78 -13.25
C TRP A 653 0.27 -10.60 -14.77
N LYS A 654 1.13 -9.72 -15.29
CA LYS A 654 1.26 -9.50 -16.74
C LYS A 654 1.78 -10.73 -17.47
N GLU A 655 2.62 -11.52 -16.80
CA GLU A 655 3.17 -12.77 -17.35
C GLU A 655 2.10 -13.84 -17.57
N ARG A 656 0.90 -13.64 -17.02
CA ARG A 656 -0.26 -14.53 -17.20
C ARG A 656 -1.15 -14.13 -18.39
N LEU A 657 -0.87 -12.98 -19.00
CA LEU A 657 -1.54 -12.55 -20.22
C LEU A 657 -0.90 -13.24 -21.43
N SER A 658 -1.73 -13.65 -22.40
CA SER A 658 -1.21 -14.18 -23.66
C SER A 658 -0.30 -13.16 -24.35
N ARG A 659 0.65 -13.65 -25.15
CA ARG A 659 1.63 -12.81 -25.83
C ARG A 659 0.96 -11.71 -26.68
N ASP A 660 -0.10 -12.06 -27.39
CA ASP A 660 -0.86 -11.12 -28.22
C ASP A 660 -1.53 -10.04 -27.38
N ARG A 661 -2.08 -10.40 -26.22
CA ARG A 661 -2.65 -9.44 -25.27
C ARG A 661 -1.59 -8.50 -24.73
N ASN A 662 -0.45 -9.03 -24.29
CA ASN A 662 0.66 -8.25 -23.77
C ASN A 662 1.20 -7.25 -24.82
N ASN A 663 1.38 -7.68 -26.06
CA ASN A 663 1.81 -6.81 -27.15
C ASN A 663 0.80 -5.69 -27.42
N ALA A 664 -0.50 -6.02 -27.42
CA ALA A 664 -1.56 -5.05 -27.63
C ALA A 664 -1.61 -4.00 -26.52
N GLU A 665 -1.59 -4.43 -25.25
CA GLU A 665 -1.60 -3.50 -24.12
C GLU A 665 -0.34 -2.63 -24.06
N LEU A 666 0.83 -3.20 -24.37
CA LEU A 666 2.08 -2.45 -24.45
C LEU A 666 2.00 -1.35 -25.53
N TRP A 667 1.43 -1.67 -26.68
CA TRP A 667 1.22 -0.68 -27.75
C TRP A 667 0.18 0.37 -27.35
N LEU A 668 -0.91 -0.01 -26.69
CA LEU A 668 -1.92 0.94 -26.23
C LEU A 668 -1.36 1.88 -25.14
N GLY A 669 -0.38 1.40 -24.37
CA GLY A 669 0.23 2.10 -23.25
C GLY A 669 -0.48 1.83 -21.94
N TYR A 670 0.23 2.08 -20.84
CA TYR A 670 -0.22 1.78 -19.47
C TYR A 670 -0.36 3.03 -18.60
N SER A 671 -0.26 4.22 -19.19
CA SER A 671 -0.48 5.49 -18.51
C SER A 671 -1.54 6.30 -19.27
N PRO A 672 -2.30 7.16 -18.56
CA PRO A 672 -3.24 8.05 -19.23
C PRO A 672 -2.55 8.93 -20.29
N GLU A 673 -1.33 9.39 -20.05
CA GLU A 673 -0.55 10.20 -20.99
C GLU A 673 -0.24 9.42 -22.28
N GLN A 674 0.10 8.13 -22.17
CA GLN A 674 0.30 7.28 -23.34
C GLN A 674 -0.99 7.04 -24.13
N ILE A 675 -2.15 6.99 -23.48
CA ILE A 675 -3.44 6.86 -24.18
C ILE A 675 -3.81 8.17 -24.89
N MET A 676 -3.54 9.32 -24.27
CA MET A 676 -3.84 10.63 -24.84
C MET A 676 -3.12 10.88 -26.17
N ARG A 677 -1.99 10.20 -26.45
CA ARG A 677 -1.32 10.26 -27.77
C ARG A 677 -2.19 9.74 -28.92
N LEU A 678 -3.20 8.92 -28.61
CA LEU A 678 -4.13 8.37 -29.59
C LEU A 678 -5.30 9.32 -29.86
N TRP A 679 -5.47 10.39 -29.07
CA TRP A 679 -6.58 11.31 -29.24
C TRP A 679 -6.48 12.08 -30.54
N SER A 680 -7.60 12.16 -31.23
CA SER A 680 -7.75 12.93 -32.47
C SER A 680 -8.06 14.40 -32.19
N THR A 681 -8.59 14.70 -31.00
CA THR A 681 -8.85 16.05 -30.54
C THR A 681 -7.74 16.53 -29.60
N ASN A 682 -7.52 17.85 -29.54
CA ASN A 682 -6.64 18.48 -28.55
C ASN A 682 -7.23 18.46 -27.11
N GLY A 683 -8.15 17.54 -26.80
CA GLY A 683 -8.74 17.34 -25.48
C GLY A 683 -9.73 18.42 -24.99
N HIS A 684 -9.95 19.49 -25.76
CA HIS A 684 -10.79 20.63 -25.35
C HIS A 684 -12.13 20.77 -26.09
N GLN A 685 -12.48 19.86 -27.01
CA GLN A 685 -13.72 20.01 -27.77
C GLN A 685 -14.94 19.49 -26.99
N SER A 686 -15.89 20.40 -26.71
CA SER A 686 -17.14 20.11 -26.03
C SER A 686 -18.20 19.65 -27.04
N GLY A 687 -18.52 18.36 -27.09
CA GLY A 687 -19.78 17.91 -27.69
C GLY A 687 -19.83 16.46 -28.17
N LYS A 688 -18.72 15.94 -28.71
CA LYS A 688 -18.63 14.54 -29.16
C LYS A 688 -17.51 13.84 -28.40
N HIS A 689 -17.86 12.87 -27.57
CA HIS A 689 -16.89 12.09 -26.78
C HIS A 689 -16.51 10.74 -27.41
N LEU A 690 -17.28 10.26 -28.40
CA LEU A 690 -17.02 8.99 -29.08
C LEU A 690 -16.45 9.23 -30.48
N HIS A 691 -15.22 8.77 -30.70
CA HIS A 691 -14.49 8.92 -31.95
C HIS A 691 -14.30 7.56 -32.60
N ASP A 692 -14.73 7.39 -33.85
CA ASP A 692 -14.56 6.12 -34.55
C ASP A 692 -13.08 5.83 -34.80
N VAL A 693 -12.65 4.61 -34.48
CA VAL A 693 -11.32 4.11 -34.81
C VAL A 693 -11.44 3.37 -36.15
N PRO A 694 -10.86 3.87 -37.25
CA PRO A 694 -11.07 3.26 -38.56
C PRO A 694 -10.52 1.83 -38.61
N MET A 695 -11.30 0.93 -39.23
CA MET A 695 -10.86 -0.43 -39.50
C MET A 695 -9.59 -0.40 -40.35
N GLY A 696 -8.56 -1.15 -39.93
CA GLY A 696 -7.25 -1.20 -40.60
C GLY A 696 -6.19 -0.30 -39.97
N THR A 697 -6.55 0.59 -39.04
CA THR A 697 -5.56 1.29 -38.21
C THR A 697 -4.91 0.36 -37.20
N GLU A 698 -3.71 0.72 -36.77
CA GLU A 698 -2.97 -0.03 -35.76
C GLU A 698 -3.72 -0.06 -34.41
N GLU A 699 -4.34 1.05 -34.02
CA GLU A 699 -5.18 1.12 -32.82
C GLU A 699 -6.34 0.12 -32.88
N TYR A 700 -7.06 0.05 -34.01
CA TYR A 700 -8.12 -0.95 -34.20
C TYR A 700 -7.56 -2.37 -34.02
N ARG A 701 -6.40 -2.65 -34.62
CA ARG A 701 -5.75 -3.96 -34.54
C ARG A 701 -5.39 -4.32 -33.11
N MET A 702 -4.81 -3.39 -32.34
CA MET A 702 -4.41 -3.62 -30.95
C MET A 702 -5.62 -3.78 -30.03
N VAL A 703 -6.64 -2.92 -30.12
CA VAL A 703 -7.86 -3.06 -29.32
C VAL A 703 -8.59 -4.36 -29.65
N ASN A 704 -8.67 -4.73 -30.94
CA ASN A 704 -9.30 -5.98 -31.35
C ASN A 704 -8.50 -7.21 -30.90
N ALA A 705 -7.16 -7.17 -30.96
CA ALA A 705 -6.30 -8.23 -30.44
C ALA A 705 -6.51 -8.41 -28.92
N ALA A 706 -6.57 -7.30 -28.19
CA ALA A 706 -6.85 -7.30 -26.76
C ALA A 706 -8.25 -7.87 -26.45
N PHE A 707 -9.28 -7.48 -27.22
CA PHE A 707 -10.65 -8.00 -27.11
C PHE A 707 -10.75 -9.51 -27.42
N LYS A 708 -9.96 -9.99 -28.39
CA LYS A 708 -9.97 -11.39 -28.82
C LYS A 708 -9.10 -12.32 -28.02
N ALA A 709 -8.15 -11.80 -27.26
CA ALA A 709 -7.24 -12.59 -26.47
C ALA A 709 -8.00 -13.53 -25.51
N LEU A 710 -7.54 -14.78 -25.50
CA LEU A 710 -7.88 -15.75 -24.47
C LEU A 710 -6.76 -15.77 -23.42
N PRO A 711 -7.08 -16.11 -22.16
CA PRO A 711 -6.07 -16.24 -21.12
C PRO A 711 -5.14 -17.42 -21.40
N MET A 712 -3.92 -17.35 -20.86
CA MET A 712 -2.97 -18.46 -20.93
C MET A 712 -3.40 -19.66 -20.08
N GLU A 713 -4.11 -19.38 -18.99
CA GLU A 713 -4.59 -20.41 -18.07
C GLU A 713 -6.07 -20.70 -18.26
N GLN A 714 -6.47 -21.85 -17.74
CA GLN A 714 -7.88 -22.15 -17.55
C GLN A 714 -8.52 -21.11 -16.65
N GLN A 715 -9.66 -20.58 -17.09
CA GLN A 715 -10.42 -19.58 -16.37
C GLN A 715 -11.02 -20.16 -15.09
N ALA A 716 -11.02 -19.38 -14.01
CA ALA A 716 -11.63 -19.76 -12.74
C ALA A 716 -13.17 -19.82 -12.85
N TYR A 717 -13.75 -19.00 -13.72
CA TYR A 717 -15.18 -18.96 -13.93
C TYR A 717 -15.62 -19.87 -15.07
N ILE A 718 -16.73 -20.58 -14.85
CA ILE A 718 -17.33 -21.47 -15.86
C ILE A 718 -17.94 -20.60 -16.95
N LEU A 719 -17.20 -20.44 -18.05
CA LEU A 719 -17.67 -19.75 -19.24
C LEU A 719 -17.98 -20.75 -20.36
N SER A 720 -18.54 -20.25 -21.46
CA SER A 720 -18.75 -21.06 -22.66
C SER A 720 -17.40 -21.58 -23.21
N PRO A 721 -17.37 -22.68 -23.98
CA PRO A 721 -16.13 -23.18 -24.59
C PRO A 721 -15.49 -22.12 -25.53
N PRO A 722 -14.15 -22.06 -25.65
CA PRO A 722 -13.45 -21.06 -26.49
C PRO A 722 -13.95 -21.00 -27.95
N GLU A 723 -14.40 -22.11 -28.50
CA GLU A 723 -14.92 -22.25 -29.86
C GLU A 723 -16.17 -21.37 -30.10
N THR A 724 -16.95 -21.13 -29.04
CA THR A 724 -18.13 -20.26 -29.12
C THR A 724 -17.77 -18.78 -29.13
N TRP A 725 -16.58 -18.41 -28.62
CA TRP A 725 -16.05 -17.04 -28.66
C TRP A 725 -15.32 -16.72 -29.96
N ALA A 726 -14.75 -17.73 -30.63
CA ALA A 726 -14.08 -17.59 -31.91
C ALA A 726 -14.88 -16.77 -32.96
N PRO A 727 -16.19 -17.03 -33.21
CA PRO A 727 -16.97 -16.29 -34.21
C PRO A 727 -17.41 -14.88 -33.78
N VAL A 728 -17.30 -14.52 -32.49
CA VAL A 728 -17.65 -13.17 -32.02
C VAL A 728 -16.75 -12.14 -32.72
N ARG A 729 -17.21 -10.93 -33.04
CA ARG A 729 -16.35 -9.94 -33.71
C ARG A 729 -16.61 -8.54 -33.19
N ALA A 730 -15.55 -7.74 -33.06
CA ALA A 730 -15.70 -6.31 -32.91
C ALA A 730 -16.22 -5.75 -34.24
N LEU A 731 -17.44 -5.22 -34.24
CA LEU A 731 -18.05 -4.61 -35.42
C LEU A 731 -17.62 -3.15 -35.59
N ARG A 732 -17.40 -2.46 -34.47
CA ARG A 732 -17.04 -1.05 -34.40
C ARG A 732 -16.24 -0.81 -33.13
N ILE A 733 -15.17 -0.02 -33.23
CA ILE A 733 -14.37 0.43 -32.10
C ILE A 733 -14.45 1.95 -32.07
N GLN A 734 -14.79 2.49 -30.91
CA GLN A 734 -14.87 3.93 -30.68
C GLN A 734 -14.01 4.28 -29.49
N ARG A 735 -13.12 5.26 -29.67
CA ARG A 735 -12.31 5.82 -28.58
C ARG A 735 -13.12 6.86 -27.83
N VAL A 736 -13.00 6.84 -26.51
CA VAL A 736 -13.60 7.84 -25.62
C VAL A 736 -12.60 8.98 -25.42
N GLU A 737 -12.94 10.18 -25.88
CA GLU A 737 -12.19 11.42 -25.69
C GLU A 737 -13.03 12.38 -24.83
N ASN A 738 -12.88 12.28 -23.51
CA ASN A 738 -13.58 13.13 -22.55
C ASN A 738 -12.58 13.90 -21.67
N GLY A 739 -12.09 15.03 -22.19
CA GLY A 739 -11.13 15.90 -21.51
C GLY A 739 -11.59 16.40 -20.14
N PRO A 740 -12.81 16.99 -20.02
CA PRO A 740 -13.34 17.43 -18.73
C PRO A 740 -13.39 16.34 -17.67
N GLN A 741 -13.81 15.12 -18.05
CA GLN A 741 -13.78 13.96 -17.16
C GLN A 741 -12.36 13.62 -16.72
N GLY A 742 -11.36 13.81 -17.59
CA GLY A 742 -9.98 13.61 -17.22
C GLY A 742 -9.45 14.60 -16.20
N ASP A 743 -9.76 15.89 -16.37
CA ASP A 743 -9.36 16.93 -15.42
C ASP A 743 -10.06 16.80 -14.07
N ALA A 744 -11.33 16.39 -14.06
CA ALA A 744 -12.14 16.29 -12.86
C ALA A 744 -12.03 14.94 -12.12
N SER A 745 -11.81 13.83 -12.85
CA SER A 745 -11.81 12.46 -12.29
C SER A 745 -10.41 11.86 -12.23
N TRP A 746 -9.92 11.30 -13.33
CA TRP A 746 -8.82 10.36 -13.27
C TRP A 746 -7.46 11.03 -13.06
N LYS A 747 -7.22 12.26 -13.53
CA LYS A 747 -5.92 12.95 -13.31
C LYS A 747 -5.64 13.18 -11.81
N PRO A 748 -6.58 13.73 -11.00
CA PRO A 748 -6.42 13.81 -9.56
C PRO A 748 -6.14 12.46 -8.89
N TYR A 749 -6.90 11.42 -9.23
CA TYR A 749 -6.71 10.09 -8.64
C TYR A 749 -5.36 9.48 -9.00
N TYR A 750 -4.96 9.58 -10.27
CA TYR A 750 -3.65 9.13 -10.74
C TYR A 750 -2.53 9.82 -9.97
N LYS A 751 -2.51 11.16 -9.91
CA LYS A 751 -1.53 11.94 -9.13
C LYS A 751 -1.53 11.60 -7.64
N SER A 752 -2.71 11.31 -7.07
CA SER A 752 -2.83 10.88 -5.69
C SER A 752 -2.22 9.49 -5.47
N LEU A 753 -2.43 8.56 -6.39
CA LEU A 753 -1.83 7.23 -6.32
C LEU A 753 -0.31 7.30 -6.42
N LEU A 754 0.22 8.04 -7.39
CA LEU A 754 1.67 8.21 -7.55
C LEU A 754 2.32 8.68 -6.25
N ARG A 755 1.77 9.74 -5.64
CA ARG A 755 2.25 10.24 -4.35
C ARG A 755 2.13 9.20 -3.24
N SER A 756 0.98 8.51 -3.14
CA SER A 756 0.78 7.47 -2.12
C SER A 756 1.81 6.33 -2.23
N LEU A 757 2.19 5.93 -3.45
CA LEU A 757 3.22 4.91 -3.66
C LEU A 757 4.62 5.46 -3.34
N GLU A 758 4.94 6.67 -3.80
CA GLU A 758 6.22 7.34 -3.49
C GLU A 758 6.41 7.50 -1.96
N ASP A 759 5.36 7.90 -1.23
CA ASP A 759 5.37 8.01 0.25
C ASP A 759 5.61 6.66 0.93
N GLN A 760 5.19 5.58 0.28
CA GLN A 760 5.45 4.22 0.75
C GLN A 760 6.83 3.71 0.37
N GLY A 761 7.64 4.47 -0.37
CA GLY A 761 8.92 4.01 -0.92
C GLY A 761 8.76 3.00 -2.07
N VAL A 762 7.59 3.01 -2.73
CA VAL A 762 7.28 2.19 -3.91
C VAL A 762 7.32 3.06 -5.14
N GLU A 763 8.12 2.68 -6.13
CA GLU A 763 8.14 3.36 -7.42
C GLU A 763 6.88 2.99 -8.22
N PHE A 764 6.19 3.99 -8.75
CA PHE A 764 5.07 3.74 -9.65
C PHE A 764 5.56 3.15 -10.97
N GLU A 765 5.02 1.99 -11.31
CA GLU A 765 5.34 1.21 -12.51
C GLU A 765 4.08 0.97 -13.36
N PRO A 766 3.97 1.59 -14.56
CA PRO A 766 2.88 1.34 -15.50
C PRO A 766 2.81 -0.13 -15.92
N GLY A 767 1.59 -0.68 -15.95
CA GLY A 767 1.34 -2.08 -16.27
C GLY A 767 1.37 -2.99 -15.05
N THR A 768 2.03 -2.57 -13.97
CA THR A 768 1.94 -3.22 -12.66
C THR A 768 0.86 -2.57 -11.80
N HIS A 769 0.89 -1.23 -11.72
CA HIS A 769 -0.07 -0.44 -10.95
C HIS A 769 -1.25 0.06 -11.80
N THR A 770 -1.22 -0.25 -13.09
CA THR A 770 -2.29 0.01 -14.05
C THR A 770 -2.48 -1.20 -14.94
N CYS A 771 -3.69 -1.48 -15.40
CA CYS A 771 -3.96 -2.60 -16.31
C CYS A 771 -5.13 -2.29 -17.24
N TRP A 772 -5.20 -2.98 -18.38
CA TRP A 772 -6.37 -2.90 -19.24
C TRP A 772 -7.37 -3.97 -18.87
N ALA A 773 -8.64 -3.59 -18.74
CA ALA A 773 -9.74 -4.50 -18.43
C ALA A 773 -11.02 -4.09 -19.18
N PHE A 774 -12.05 -4.91 -19.11
CA PHE A 774 -13.33 -4.70 -19.76
C PHE A 774 -14.46 -4.50 -18.76
N HIS A 775 -15.42 -3.67 -19.13
CA HIS A 775 -16.62 -3.42 -18.35
C HIS A 775 -17.87 -3.52 -19.24
N GLY A 776 -18.82 -4.36 -18.83
CA GLY A 776 -20.13 -4.47 -19.45
C GLY A 776 -21.17 -3.76 -18.61
N CYS A 777 -22.04 -3.01 -19.26
CA CYS A 777 -23.24 -2.44 -18.65
C CYS A 777 -24.33 -2.30 -19.72
N ASN A 778 -25.54 -1.92 -19.33
CA ASN A 778 -26.59 -1.61 -20.30
C ASN A 778 -26.28 -0.30 -21.05
N ASN A 779 -26.94 -0.06 -22.18
CA ASN A 779 -26.68 1.10 -23.03
C ASN A 779 -26.86 2.44 -22.30
N GLU A 780 -27.87 2.57 -21.43
CA GLU A 780 -28.13 3.80 -20.67
C GLU A 780 -26.99 4.14 -19.71
N ALA A 781 -26.50 3.13 -18.96
CA ALA A 781 -25.36 3.29 -18.07
C ALA A 781 -24.08 3.60 -18.85
N LEU A 782 -23.88 2.96 -20.01
CA LEU A 782 -22.72 3.23 -20.86
C LEU A 782 -22.72 4.69 -21.35
N GLU A 783 -23.85 5.17 -21.86
CA GLU A 783 -23.98 6.58 -22.27
C GLU A 783 -23.77 7.54 -21.09
N SER A 784 -24.26 7.20 -19.90
CA SER A 784 -24.00 7.97 -18.69
C SER A 784 -22.50 8.02 -18.36
N ILE A 785 -21.80 6.89 -18.37
CA ILE A 785 -20.37 6.81 -18.07
C ILE A 785 -19.54 7.63 -19.08
N VAL A 786 -19.84 7.50 -20.38
CA VAL A 786 -19.09 8.16 -21.45
C VAL A 786 -19.32 9.67 -21.45
N ASN A 787 -20.56 10.11 -21.26
CA ASN A 787 -20.92 11.53 -21.39
C ASN A 787 -20.85 12.31 -20.06
N ASN A 788 -20.58 11.65 -18.92
CA ASN A 788 -20.44 12.34 -17.64
C ASN A 788 -19.10 13.10 -17.57
N PRO A 789 -19.11 14.45 -17.48
CA PRO A 789 -17.90 15.26 -17.52
C PRO A 789 -17.12 15.29 -16.19
N VAL A 790 -17.62 14.64 -15.13
CA VAL A 790 -17.03 14.73 -13.77
C VAL A 790 -16.65 13.37 -13.21
N CYS A 791 -17.56 12.39 -13.20
CA CYS A 791 -17.33 11.14 -12.46
C CYS A 791 -16.94 9.98 -13.38
N GLY A 792 -17.52 9.91 -14.58
CA GLY A 792 -17.52 8.70 -15.39
C GLY A 792 -18.22 7.55 -14.67
N PHE A 793 -17.47 6.59 -14.16
CA PHE A 793 -17.98 5.50 -13.33
C PHE A 793 -18.52 6.00 -12.00
N GLN A 794 -19.73 5.56 -11.63
CA GLN A 794 -20.35 5.88 -10.35
C GLN A 794 -20.65 4.57 -9.62
N PRO A 795 -19.84 4.17 -8.61
CA PRO A 795 -19.93 2.84 -8.00
C PRO A 795 -21.33 2.47 -7.48
N LEU A 796 -22.06 3.44 -6.92
CA LEU A 796 -23.43 3.25 -6.42
C LEU A 796 -24.47 3.07 -7.54
N ALA A 797 -24.19 3.60 -8.74
CA ALA A 797 -25.04 3.46 -9.92
C ALA A 797 -24.60 2.32 -10.84
N SER A 798 -23.37 1.79 -10.67
CA SER A 798 -22.76 0.76 -11.52
C SER A 798 -23.35 -0.64 -11.32
N GLY A 799 -24.49 -0.74 -10.63
CA GLY A 799 -25.32 -1.94 -10.60
C GLY A 799 -24.58 -3.19 -10.14
N THR A 800 -24.06 -3.21 -8.90
CA THR A 800 -23.76 -4.48 -8.23
C THR A 800 -25.08 -5.26 -8.13
N ARG A 801 -25.38 -6.04 -9.17
CA ARG A 801 -26.54 -6.94 -9.22
C ARG A 801 -26.43 -7.84 -7.98
N SER A 802 -27.27 -7.55 -6.98
CA SER A 802 -27.63 -8.33 -5.79
C SER A 802 -26.53 -8.88 -4.86
N THR A 803 -25.25 -8.98 -5.26
CA THR A 803 -24.19 -9.62 -4.47
C THR A 803 -22.83 -8.93 -4.68
N THR A 804 -22.24 -8.40 -3.61
CA THR A 804 -20.85 -7.89 -3.60
C THR A 804 -19.91 -9.06 -3.31
N LEU A 805 -19.47 -9.81 -4.33
CA LEU A 805 -18.61 -10.99 -4.14
C LEU A 805 -17.21 -10.64 -3.65
N TRP A 806 -16.68 -9.53 -4.15
CA TRP A 806 -15.29 -9.09 -3.93
C TRP A 806 -15.19 -7.73 -3.26
N GLY A 807 -16.33 -7.19 -2.82
CA GLY A 807 -16.45 -5.86 -2.24
C GLY A 807 -17.43 -4.97 -2.99
N SER A 808 -17.77 -3.84 -2.37
CA SER A 808 -18.56 -2.78 -3.00
C SER A 808 -17.65 -1.92 -3.87
N GLY A 809 -17.90 -1.89 -5.17
CA GLY A 809 -17.13 -1.13 -6.15
C GLY A 809 -17.63 -1.33 -7.57
N THR A 810 -16.87 -0.86 -8.55
CA THR A 810 -17.17 -1.07 -9.98
C THR A 810 -16.33 -2.24 -10.48
N TYR A 811 -17.00 -3.24 -11.05
CA TYR A 811 -16.34 -4.48 -11.45
C TYR A 811 -15.84 -4.38 -12.88
N PHE A 812 -14.62 -4.85 -13.09
CA PHE A 812 -13.97 -4.98 -14.38
C PHE A 812 -13.47 -6.41 -14.55
N ALA A 813 -13.48 -6.92 -15.77
CA ALA A 813 -12.96 -8.24 -16.07
C ALA A 813 -11.72 -8.14 -16.96
N ARG A 814 -10.70 -8.96 -16.70
CA ARG A 814 -9.51 -9.07 -17.53
C ARG A 814 -9.88 -9.35 -19.00
N ASP A 815 -10.83 -10.28 -19.20
CA ASP A 815 -11.18 -10.84 -20.50
C ASP A 815 -12.58 -10.37 -20.97
N ALA A 816 -12.69 -9.90 -22.22
CA ALA A 816 -13.96 -9.48 -22.81
C ALA A 816 -14.99 -10.62 -22.89
N LYS A 817 -14.51 -11.85 -23.05
CA LYS A 817 -15.34 -13.06 -23.07
C LYS A 817 -16.14 -13.22 -21.77
N TYR A 818 -15.52 -12.96 -20.62
CA TYR A 818 -16.19 -13.01 -19.32
C TYR A 818 -17.37 -12.03 -19.27
N VAL A 819 -17.14 -10.80 -19.74
CA VAL A 819 -18.15 -9.74 -19.80
C VAL A 819 -19.35 -10.17 -20.67
N ALA A 820 -19.07 -10.74 -21.84
CA ALA A 820 -20.09 -11.16 -22.79
C ALA A 820 -20.90 -12.37 -22.30
N ASP A 821 -20.23 -13.42 -21.83
CA ASP A 821 -20.86 -14.66 -21.39
C ASP A 821 -21.63 -14.50 -20.09
N GLY A 822 -21.13 -13.68 -19.17
CA GLY A 822 -21.80 -13.37 -17.92
C GLY A 822 -23.03 -12.46 -18.07
N GLY A 823 -23.36 -12.04 -19.30
CA GLY A 823 -24.54 -11.19 -19.56
C GLY A 823 -24.42 -9.79 -18.94
N PHE A 824 -23.19 -9.28 -18.81
CA PHE A 824 -22.92 -7.98 -18.20
C PHE A 824 -23.17 -6.81 -19.15
N CYS A 825 -23.15 -7.03 -20.47
CA CYS A 825 -23.49 -6.01 -21.48
C CYS A 825 -24.98 -5.62 -21.52
N GLY A 826 -25.81 -6.10 -20.59
CA GLY A 826 -27.26 -5.94 -20.64
C GLY A 826 -27.92 -6.73 -21.77
N ALA A 827 -29.15 -6.34 -22.13
CA ALA A 827 -29.85 -6.93 -23.25
C ALA A 827 -29.15 -6.51 -24.57
N PRO A 828 -28.94 -7.45 -25.52
CA PRO A 828 -28.47 -7.09 -26.85
C PRO A 828 -29.41 -6.07 -27.51
N ASN A 829 -28.87 -5.27 -28.41
CA ASN A 829 -29.66 -4.45 -29.32
C ASN A 829 -30.56 -5.32 -30.22
N ALA A 830 -31.51 -4.70 -30.91
CA ALA A 830 -32.44 -5.41 -31.80
C ALA A 830 -31.73 -6.20 -32.93
N ASP A 831 -30.53 -5.77 -33.33
CA ASP A 831 -29.67 -6.44 -34.31
C ASP A 831 -28.74 -7.51 -33.69
N GLY A 832 -28.91 -7.79 -32.40
CA GLY A 832 -28.09 -8.73 -31.64
C GLY A 832 -26.76 -8.18 -31.15
N THR A 833 -26.42 -6.91 -31.46
CA THR A 833 -25.15 -6.31 -31.05
C THR A 833 -25.10 -5.99 -29.56
N ARG A 834 -23.89 -5.97 -29.00
CA ARG A 834 -23.62 -5.64 -27.60
C ARG A 834 -22.52 -4.59 -27.53
N ARG A 835 -22.53 -3.79 -26.46
CA ARG A 835 -21.49 -2.78 -26.19
C ARG A 835 -20.80 -3.11 -24.88
N MET A 836 -19.51 -2.79 -24.80
CA MET A 836 -18.69 -2.87 -23.60
C MET A 836 -17.60 -1.82 -23.69
N LEU A 837 -17.05 -1.42 -22.54
CA LEU A 837 -15.91 -0.53 -22.45
C LEU A 837 -14.63 -1.35 -22.26
N MET A 838 -13.54 -0.90 -22.88
CA MET A 838 -12.18 -1.31 -22.52
C MET A 838 -11.52 -0.13 -21.81
N CYS A 839 -11.04 -0.35 -20.59
CA CYS A 839 -10.63 0.70 -19.66
C CYS A 839 -9.19 0.47 -19.20
N LEU A 840 -8.38 1.53 -19.14
CA LEU A 840 -7.14 1.52 -18.38
C LEU A 840 -7.47 1.81 -16.91
N LEU A 841 -7.31 0.80 -16.07
CA LEU A 841 -7.55 0.88 -14.64
C LEU A 841 -6.31 1.39 -13.92
N ILE A 842 -6.54 2.19 -12.88
CA ILE A 842 -5.52 2.66 -11.94
C ILE A 842 -5.64 1.79 -10.68
N MET A 843 -4.92 0.68 -10.66
CA MET A 843 -5.06 -0.38 -9.65
C MET A 843 -4.20 -0.13 -8.41
N GLY A 844 -3.07 0.57 -8.53
CA GLY A 844 -2.13 0.70 -7.41
C GLY A 844 -1.69 -0.68 -6.90
N ILE A 845 -1.73 -0.89 -5.57
CA ILE A 845 -1.53 -2.20 -4.96
C ILE A 845 -2.89 -2.80 -4.62
N SER A 846 -3.10 -4.03 -5.06
CA SER A 846 -4.35 -4.77 -4.85
C SER A 846 -4.25 -5.74 -3.68
N CYS A 847 -5.37 -5.97 -3.01
CA CYS A 847 -5.53 -7.12 -2.11
C CYS A 847 -6.59 -8.09 -2.63
N LEU A 848 -6.70 -9.26 -2.00
CA LEU A 848 -7.83 -10.15 -2.23
C LEU A 848 -9.14 -9.45 -1.83
N GLY A 849 -10.15 -9.52 -2.70
CA GLY A 849 -11.49 -9.02 -2.43
C GLY A 849 -12.22 -9.81 -1.35
N ASP A 850 -13.07 -9.10 -0.62
CA ASP A 850 -13.89 -9.64 0.48
C ASP A 850 -15.29 -8.98 0.40
N PRO A 851 -16.39 -9.74 0.51
CA PRO A 851 -17.74 -9.18 0.56
C PRO A 851 -17.97 -8.09 1.62
N ALA A 852 -17.19 -8.11 2.70
CA ALA A 852 -17.21 -7.12 3.77
C ALA A 852 -16.53 -5.79 3.39
N HIS A 853 -15.77 -5.72 2.29
CA HIS A 853 -15.18 -4.47 1.82
C HIS A 853 -16.29 -3.52 1.34
N LYS A 854 -16.58 -2.47 2.13
CA LYS A 854 -17.61 -1.46 1.81
C LYS A 854 -17.01 -0.13 1.38
N GLY A 855 -16.16 -0.16 0.33
CA GLY A 855 -15.50 1.02 -0.24
C GLY A 855 -14.27 1.53 0.54
N VAL A 856 -13.92 0.88 1.66
CA VAL A 856 -12.67 1.10 2.38
C VAL A 856 -11.94 -0.24 2.47
N LEU A 857 -10.74 -0.31 1.87
CA LEU A 857 -9.92 -1.51 1.86
C LEU A 857 -9.00 -1.57 3.10
N PRO A 858 -8.49 -2.75 3.47
CA PRO A 858 -7.56 -2.90 4.60
C PRO A 858 -6.31 -2.05 4.46
N PHE A 859 -5.64 -1.81 5.60
CA PHE A 859 -4.32 -1.21 5.56
C PHE A 859 -3.34 -2.22 4.98
N ARG A 860 -2.47 -1.75 4.08
CA ARG A 860 -1.45 -2.58 3.44
C ARG A 860 -0.30 -2.86 4.40
N HIS A 861 0.09 -1.83 5.14
CA HIS A 861 1.12 -1.87 6.17
C HIS A 861 0.66 -1.00 7.36
N LYS A 862 1.61 -0.53 8.18
CA LYS A 862 1.34 0.47 9.22
C LYS A 862 0.55 1.64 8.60
N PRO A 863 -0.59 2.05 9.19
CA PRO A 863 -1.41 3.14 8.66
C PRO A 863 -0.56 4.41 8.39
N PRO A 864 -0.86 5.21 7.34
CA PRO A 864 -2.19 5.42 6.74
C PRO A 864 -2.50 4.68 5.44
N HIS A 865 -1.56 3.97 4.84
CA HIS A 865 -1.73 3.50 3.46
C HIS A 865 -2.60 2.24 3.39
N ARG A 866 -3.67 2.33 2.60
CA ARG A 866 -4.58 1.23 2.30
C ARG A 866 -4.26 0.65 0.93
N TYR A 867 -4.74 -0.56 0.70
CA TYR A 867 -4.85 -1.09 -0.65
C TYR A 867 -5.72 -0.17 -1.53
N ASN A 868 -5.43 -0.16 -2.82
CA ASN A 868 -6.04 0.76 -3.78
C ASN A 868 -7.22 0.12 -4.53
N SER A 869 -7.16 -1.19 -4.74
CA SER A 869 -8.19 -1.99 -5.40
C SER A 869 -8.24 -3.39 -4.80
N SER A 870 -9.24 -4.16 -5.23
CA SER A 870 -9.32 -5.58 -4.85
C SER A 870 -9.52 -6.49 -6.06
N VAL A 871 -9.12 -7.75 -5.91
CA VAL A 871 -9.19 -8.75 -6.97
C VAL A 871 -9.82 -10.06 -6.50
N ASP A 872 -10.38 -10.81 -7.45
CA ASP A 872 -10.94 -12.15 -7.25
C ASP A 872 -9.90 -13.26 -7.10
N CYS A 873 -8.63 -13.00 -7.38
CA CYS A 873 -7.57 -13.98 -7.21
C CYS A 873 -6.23 -13.24 -7.20
N LEU A 874 -5.38 -13.49 -6.20
CA LEU A 874 -4.03 -12.91 -6.20
C LEU A 874 -3.09 -13.60 -7.18
N ALA A 875 -3.35 -14.86 -7.57
CA ALA A 875 -2.46 -15.63 -8.45
C ALA A 875 -2.55 -15.23 -9.93
N SER A 876 -3.77 -15.08 -10.43
CA SER A 876 -4.10 -14.67 -11.80
C SER A 876 -5.46 -13.96 -11.75
N PRO A 877 -5.49 -12.63 -11.48
CA PRO A 877 -6.74 -11.88 -11.37
C PRO A 877 -7.56 -11.96 -12.67
N GLU A 878 -8.84 -12.31 -12.57
CA GLU A 878 -9.79 -12.27 -13.68
C GLU A 878 -10.80 -11.13 -13.51
N VAL A 879 -11.04 -10.70 -12.27
CA VAL A 879 -11.98 -9.63 -11.92
C VAL A 879 -11.32 -8.64 -10.97
N MET A 880 -11.46 -7.36 -11.28
CA MET A 880 -10.93 -6.21 -10.53
C MET A 880 -12.08 -5.35 -10.02
N VAL A 881 -11.96 -4.82 -8.80
CA VAL A 881 -12.98 -3.97 -8.14
C VAL A 881 -12.37 -2.72 -7.53
#